data_AF-A0A812UIZ8-F1
#
_entry.id   AF-A0A812UIZ8-F1
#
_cell.length_a   1.000
_cell.length_b   1.000
_cell.length_c   1.000
_cell.angle_alpha   90.00
_cell.angle_beta   90.00
_cell.angle_gamma   90.00
#
_symmetry.space_group_name_H-M   'P 1'
#
loop_
_entity.id
_entity.type
_entity.pdbx_description
1 polymer ?
#
loop_
_entity_poly.entity_id
_entity_poly.type
_entity_poly.pdbx_seq_one_letter_code
_entity_poly.pdbx_strand_id
1 'polypeptide(L)'
;MDQRKLEEVHKVHADMEALAKQKLVELESRNLSNYNLTQEDFGLSNTTLTLLDIVLTEMDSLLSQINASHLADEQLLLALAEGFVQCNTDLAARQVESNSLSALVNDTSDSHDSCRSTEQSLSAQNSSAWAAYLSKANESQPQEVLDCLQNFQSGYSSQTIEHTLAHLQAIIDCATTLQSWSTAFVANVTGLRDTYFDSLHAVNNHSEDCRVNQSTLESHFCEYRQQLTDSCLAMDTCYRNVNETFHELLVTIATSGSRREASFIAATKVICYIQVLKTNLTQPAVQACQDLVVDTSGIDVDIPVPATKQTCDTSPVADYPCNASWQQEEYFDKSWYTGTPQIEPDTCIPCAVWNAGNVWTELTVANAPAVFGATVTEGPAGKIYHLGGESSTGVFDAMHTFEKNASGWQLSVVSGLDVGPRSGHTSVRDRWAGSLLIYGGWSGAQVLRDLWTFRWNGTFEKISEGPHRSGHSSVWAGPWDGSAAGPMLVFGGLNEGFTYMNEVWQFENSTWSQVSTSGNPSARAYHTAVFAESLGSAGLMLVYGGHSGSSRLDDFWAYDHAAKSWSPLQTGMGTRSHASAVWNPMRQAMLVFGGFSGSDEANDLLEWHNATWNTVIPIGSVPGQRWGHCATWVESEEAMIVVGGRKGASYYGDVWLYEPR
;
A
#
# COMPACT_ATOMS: atom_id res chain seq x y z
N MET A 1 -4.32 -16.57 -32.98
CA MET A 1 -4.85 -16.32 -34.35
C MET A 1 -6.13 -15.49 -34.28
N ASP A 2 -6.24 -14.48 -35.15
CA ASP A 2 -7.39 -13.56 -35.20
C ASP A 2 -8.62 -14.24 -35.82
N GLN A 3 -9.82 -13.88 -35.34
CA GLN A 3 -11.10 -14.41 -35.79
C GLN A 3 -11.36 -14.08 -37.26
N ARG A 4 -10.94 -12.91 -37.75
CA ARG A 4 -11.07 -12.56 -39.18
C ARG A 4 -10.31 -13.54 -40.07
N LYS A 5 -9.08 -13.93 -39.69
CA LYS A 5 -8.28 -14.90 -40.44
C LYS A 5 -8.93 -16.29 -40.44
N LEU A 6 -9.54 -16.70 -39.34
CA LEU A 6 -10.29 -17.97 -39.26
C LEU A 6 -11.47 -17.97 -40.24
N GLU A 7 -12.25 -16.89 -40.27
CA GLU A 7 -13.39 -16.73 -41.19
C GLU A 7 -12.95 -16.77 -42.66
N GLU A 8 -11.83 -16.11 -42.99
CA GLU A 8 -11.23 -16.14 -44.32
C GLU A 8 -10.83 -17.56 -44.75
N VAL A 9 -10.15 -18.31 -43.88
CA VAL A 9 -9.71 -19.69 -44.16
C VAL A 9 -10.89 -20.63 -44.30
N HIS A 10 -11.91 -20.50 -43.46
CA HIS A 10 -13.14 -21.28 -43.58
C HIS A 10 -13.88 -20.99 -44.88
N LYS A 11 -13.89 -19.73 -45.33
CA LYS A 11 -14.46 -19.36 -46.62
C LYS A 11 -13.68 -19.99 -47.77
N VAL A 12 -12.34 -19.91 -47.75
CA VAL A 12 -11.48 -20.56 -48.75
C VAL A 12 -11.70 -22.07 -48.77
N HIS A 13 -11.82 -22.71 -47.61
CA HIS A 13 -12.17 -24.12 -47.48
C HIS A 13 -13.49 -24.47 -48.17
N ALA A 14 -14.56 -23.73 -47.87
CA ALA A 14 -15.87 -23.94 -48.47
C ALA A 14 -15.85 -23.71 -50.01
N ASP A 15 -15.15 -22.67 -50.46
CA ASP A 15 -15.02 -22.34 -51.88
C ASP A 15 -14.24 -23.42 -52.65
N MET A 16 -13.16 -23.97 -52.07
CA MET A 16 -12.39 -25.06 -52.68
C MET A 16 -13.17 -26.37 -52.74
N GLU A 17 -13.92 -26.70 -51.69
CA GLU A 17 -14.79 -27.88 -51.69
C GLU A 17 -15.88 -27.76 -52.76
N ALA A 18 -16.54 -26.60 -52.86
CA ALA A 18 -17.57 -26.35 -53.86
C ALA A 18 -17.00 -26.42 -55.29
N LEU A 19 -15.82 -25.85 -55.51
CA LEU A 19 -15.13 -25.91 -56.80
C LEU A 19 -14.78 -27.35 -57.20
N ALA A 20 -14.25 -28.16 -56.27
CA ALA A 20 -13.93 -29.56 -56.50
C ALA A 20 -15.16 -30.38 -56.91
N LYS A 21 -16.28 -30.20 -56.20
CA LYS A 21 -17.58 -30.84 -56.54
C LYS A 21 -18.10 -30.40 -57.90
N GLN A 22 -18.09 -29.09 -58.19
CA GLN A 22 -18.57 -28.56 -59.45
C GLN A 22 -17.78 -29.15 -60.63
N LYS A 23 -16.44 -29.16 -60.53
CA LYS A 23 -15.58 -29.68 -61.59
C LYS A 23 -15.73 -31.18 -61.78
N LEU A 24 -15.98 -31.92 -60.72
CA LEU A 24 -16.29 -33.34 -60.80
C LEU A 24 -17.58 -33.61 -61.58
N VAL A 25 -18.66 -32.86 -61.30
CA VAL A 25 -19.92 -32.98 -62.07
C VAL A 25 -19.73 -32.61 -63.55
N GLU A 26 -18.94 -31.57 -63.84
CA GLU A 26 -18.60 -31.20 -65.21
C GLU A 26 -17.89 -32.35 -65.96
N LEU A 27 -16.97 -33.07 -65.30
CA LEU A 27 -16.28 -34.23 -65.88
C LEU A 27 -17.22 -35.42 -66.12
N GLU A 28 -18.08 -35.72 -65.15
CA GLU A 28 -19.08 -36.79 -65.25
C GLU A 28 -20.07 -36.52 -66.40
N SER A 29 -20.51 -35.26 -66.57
CA SER A 29 -21.41 -34.86 -67.66
C SER A 29 -20.81 -35.04 -69.06
N ARG A 30 -19.48 -35.03 -69.17
CA ARG A 30 -18.73 -35.27 -70.42
C ARG A 30 -18.42 -36.75 -70.64
N ASN A 31 -18.82 -37.64 -69.72
CA ASN A 31 -18.56 -39.08 -69.77
C ASN A 31 -17.06 -39.44 -69.82
N LEU A 32 -16.22 -38.58 -69.24
CA LEU A 32 -14.75 -38.68 -69.28
C LEU A 32 -14.15 -39.39 -68.05
N SER A 33 -14.99 -39.86 -67.13
CA SER A 33 -14.60 -40.43 -65.82
C SER A 33 -13.73 -41.69 -65.87
N ASN A 34 -13.55 -42.31 -67.05
CA ASN A 34 -12.77 -43.56 -67.25
C ASN A 34 -11.51 -43.40 -68.13
N TYR A 35 -11.06 -42.16 -68.40
CA TYR A 35 -9.87 -41.88 -69.23
C TYR A 35 -8.68 -41.38 -68.38
N ASN A 36 -7.46 -41.51 -68.89
CA ASN A 36 -6.27 -40.86 -68.30
C ASN A 36 -6.34 -39.35 -68.58
N LEU A 37 -6.91 -38.61 -67.63
CA LEU A 37 -7.16 -37.18 -67.76
C LEU A 37 -5.90 -36.36 -67.39
N THR A 38 -5.64 -35.33 -68.18
CA THR A 38 -4.62 -34.31 -67.95
C THR A 38 -5.25 -33.06 -67.31
N GLN A 39 -4.42 -32.11 -66.84
CA GLN A 39 -4.92 -30.85 -66.26
C GLN A 39 -5.82 -30.04 -67.22
N GLU A 40 -5.62 -30.17 -68.54
CA GLU A 40 -6.47 -29.55 -69.55
C GLU A 40 -7.87 -30.18 -69.60
N ASP A 41 -7.99 -31.48 -69.33
CA ASP A 41 -9.25 -32.22 -69.35
C ASP A 41 -10.18 -31.84 -68.19
N PHE A 42 -9.61 -31.40 -67.06
CA PHE A 42 -10.34 -30.86 -65.90
C PHE A 42 -10.91 -29.45 -66.15
N GLY A 43 -10.61 -28.83 -67.28
CA GLY A 43 -11.12 -27.51 -67.64
C GLY A 43 -10.63 -26.38 -66.72
N LEU A 44 -9.43 -26.55 -66.14
CA LEU A 44 -8.74 -25.52 -65.36
C LEU A 44 -7.83 -24.72 -66.30
N SER A 45 -7.99 -23.40 -66.35
CA SER A 45 -7.09 -22.55 -67.14
C SER A 45 -5.72 -22.44 -66.47
N ASN A 46 -4.67 -22.14 -67.24
CA ASN A 46 -3.34 -21.83 -66.68
C ASN A 46 -3.41 -20.75 -65.59
N THR A 47 -4.27 -19.74 -65.76
CA THR A 47 -4.53 -18.72 -64.75
C THR A 47 -5.11 -19.30 -63.45
N THR A 48 -6.02 -20.28 -63.56
CA THR A 48 -6.60 -20.96 -62.40
C THR A 48 -5.55 -21.79 -61.66
N LEU A 49 -4.70 -22.51 -62.39
CA LEU A 49 -3.62 -23.30 -61.80
C LEU A 49 -2.63 -22.42 -61.02
N THR A 50 -2.25 -21.26 -61.57
CA THR A 50 -1.40 -20.30 -60.86
C THR A 50 -2.05 -19.75 -59.60
N LEU A 51 -3.36 -19.48 -59.62
CA LEU A 51 -4.10 -19.04 -58.43
C LEU A 51 -4.13 -20.13 -57.35
N LEU A 52 -4.34 -21.38 -57.73
CA LEU A 52 -4.31 -22.52 -56.81
C LEU A 52 -2.92 -22.70 -56.15
N ASP A 53 -1.84 -22.47 -56.89
CA ASP A 53 -0.47 -22.49 -56.34
C ASP A 53 -0.21 -21.38 -55.32
N ILE A 54 -0.76 -20.19 -55.55
CA ILE A 54 -0.73 -19.09 -54.58
C ILE A 54 -1.47 -19.51 -53.31
N VAL A 55 -2.67 -20.09 -53.43
CA VAL A 55 -3.45 -20.53 -52.27
C VAL A 55 -2.71 -21.63 -51.49
N LEU A 56 -2.08 -22.60 -52.15
CA LEU A 56 -1.24 -23.61 -51.47
C LEU A 56 -0.11 -22.96 -50.66
N THR A 57 0.60 -22.01 -51.28
CA THR A 57 1.70 -21.29 -50.61
C THR A 57 1.20 -20.52 -49.39
N GLU A 58 0.03 -19.89 -49.49
CA GLU A 58 -0.61 -19.18 -48.37
C GLU A 58 -1.07 -20.15 -47.26
N MET A 59 -1.58 -21.35 -47.61
CA MET A 59 -1.93 -22.36 -46.60
C MET A 59 -0.69 -22.89 -45.86
N ASP A 60 0.42 -23.15 -46.56
CA ASP A 60 1.68 -23.56 -45.93
C ASP A 60 2.25 -22.47 -45.01
N SER A 61 2.15 -21.21 -45.45
CA SER A 61 2.49 -20.03 -44.64
C SER A 61 1.61 -19.93 -43.39
N LEU A 62 0.31 -20.17 -43.51
CA LEU A 62 -0.63 -20.18 -42.40
C LEU A 62 -0.30 -21.29 -41.39
N LEU A 63 -0.04 -22.52 -41.84
CA LEU A 63 0.35 -23.63 -40.96
C LEU A 63 1.63 -23.30 -40.19
N SER A 64 2.60 -22.66 -40.85
CA SER A 64 3.83 -22.18 -40.20
C SER A 64 3.56 -21.11 -39.14
N GLN A 65 2.64 -20.17 -39.42
CA GLN A 65 2.20 -19.14 -38.45
C GLN A 65 1.45 -19.74 -37.26
N ILE A 66 0.64 -20.78 -37.47
CA ILE A 66 -0.05 -21.51 -36.40
C ILE A 66 0.97 -22.13 -35.45
N ASN A 67 1.97 -22.82 -35.97
CA ASN A 67 3.02 -23.44 -35.18
C ASN A 67 3.84 -22.41 -34.39
N ALA A 68 4.23 -21.30 -35.04
CA ALA A 68 4.94 -20.21 -34.36
C ALA A 68 4.10 -19.58 -33.23
N SER A 69 2.79 -19.41 -33.44
CA SER A 69 1.88 -18.90 -32.41
C SER A 69 1.67 -19.89 -31.26
N HIS A 70 1.67 -21.20 -31.53
CA HIS A 70 1.59 -22.23 -30.50
C HIS A 70 2.85 -22.22 -29.61
N LEU A 71 4.05 -22.21 -30.21
CA LEU A 71 5.32 -22.13 -29.47
C LEU A 71 5.43 -20.85 -28.63
N ALA A 72 4.91 -19.73 -29.12
CA ALA A 72 4.88 -18.48 -28.37
C ALA A 72 4.01 -18.57 -27.11
N ASP A 73 2.85 -19.22 -27.21
CA ASP A 73 1.95 -19.44 -26.07
C ASP A 73 2.60 -20.34 -25.01
N GLU A 74 3.31 -21.40 -25.41
CA GLU A 74 4.08 -22.27 -24.51
C GLU A 74 5.20 -21.52 -23.78
N GLN A 75 5.95 -20.70 -24.51
CA GLN A 75 7.03 -19.91 -23.93
C GLN A 75 6.51 -18.90 -22.90
N LEU A 76 5.36 -18.29 -23.15
CA LEU A 76 4.71 -17.37 -22.21
C LEU A 76 4.25 -18.09 -20.94
N LEU A 77 3.65 -19.27 -21.07
CA LEU A 77 3.25 -20.08 -19.91
C LEU A 77 4.44 -20.51 -19.07
N LEU A 78 5.55 -20.93 -19.70
CA LEU A 78 6.78 -21.29 -19.00
C LEU A 78 7.35 -20.11 -18.22
N ALA A 79 7.41 -18.92 -18.81
CA ALA A 79 7.90 -17.72 -18.15
C ALA A 79 7.03 -17.32 -16.93
N LEU A 80 5.70 -17.45 -17.02
CA LEU A 80 4.82 -17.22 -15.88
C LEU A 80 4.96 -18.31 -14.81
N ALA A 81 5.19 -19.57 -15.21
CA ALA A 81 5.48 -20.66 -14.28
C ALA A 81 6.75 -20.39 -13.44
N GLU A 82 7.79 -19.82 -14.05
CA GLU A 82 9.01 -19.38 -13.36
C GLU A 82 8.74 -18.25 -12.34
N GLY A 83 7.73 -17.40 -12.58
CA GLY A 83 7.30 -16.37 -11.64
C GLY A 83 6.90 -16.93 -10.26
N PHE A 84 6.25 -18.10 -10.22
CA PHE A 84 5.90 -18.75 -8.94
C PHE A 84 7.15 -19.23 -8.17
N VAL A 85 8.19 -19.67 -8.88
CA VAL A 85 9.48 -20.04 -8.29
C VAL A 85 10.19 -18.80 -7.76
N GLN A 86 10.10 -17.68 -8.48
CA GLN A 86 10.67 -16.41 -8.03
C GLN A 86 10.03 -15.92 -6.74
N CYS A 87 8.69 -15.97 -6.60
CA CYS A 87 8.02 -15.59 -5.35
C CYS A 87 8.55 -16.38 -4.14
N ASN A 88 8.75 -17.69 -4.29
CA ASN A 88 9.34 -18.54 -3.24
C ASN A 88 10.80 -18.16 -2.94
N THR A 89 11.57 -17.82 -3.98
CA THR A 89 12.98 -17.39 -3.84
C THR A 89 13.08 -16.07 -3.09
N ASP A 90 12.21 -15.11 -3.41
CA ASP A 90 12.16 -13.80 -2.76
C ASP A 90 11.75 -13.92 -1.29
N LEU A 91 10.79 -14.80 -0.97
CA LEU A 91 10.45 -15.11 0.41
C LEU A 91 11.67 -15.63 1.19
N ALA A 92 12.39 -16.61 0.64
CA ALA A 92 13.57 -17.18 1.28
C ALA A 92 14.66 -16.12 1.53
N ALA A 93 14.84 -15.16 0.62
CA ALA A 93 15.77 -14.06 0.79
C ALA A 93 15.34 -13.12 1.95
N ARG A 94 14.06 -12.73 2.02
CA ARG A 94 13.55 -11.87 3.10
C ARG A 94 13.55 -12.55 4.48
N GLN A 95 13.40 -13.88 4.51
CA GLN A 95 13.50 -14.66 5.74
C GLN A 95 14.90 -14.64 6.37
N VAL A 96 15.97 -14.45 5.59
CA VAL A 96 17.34 -14.28 6.14
C VAL A 96 17.42 -13.05 7.04
N GLU A 97 16.81 -11.95 6.63
CA GLU A 97 16.74 -10.70 7.40
C GLU A 97 15.86 -10.89 8.65
N SER A 98 14.69 -11.52 8.49
CA SER A 98 13.80 -11.85 9.62
C SER A 98 14.51 -12.69 10.68
N ASN A 99 15.31 -13.68 10.28
CA ASN A 99 16.09 -14.51 11.19
C ASN A 99 17.18 -13.72 11.93
N SER A 100 17.78 -12.74 11.26
CA SER A 100 18.80 -11.87 11.86
C SER A 100 18.19 -10.93 12.91
N LEU A 101 17.01 -10.36 12.62
CA LEU A 101 16.26 -9.54 13.57
C LEU A 101 15.76 -10.37 14.76
N SER A 102 15.28 -11.59 14.53
CA SER A 102 14.92 -12.52 15.61
C SER A 102 16.09 -12.80 16.56
N ALA A 103 17.31 -12.99 16.02
CA ALA A 103 18.50 -13.14 16.85
C ALA A 103 18.80 -11.87 17.68
N LEU A 104 18.63 -10.69 17.09
CA LEU A 104 18.83 -9.41 17.78
C LEU A 104 17.82 -9.19 18.91
N VAL A 105 16.57 -9.62 18.71
CA VAL A 105 15.53 -9.62 19.77
C VAL A 105 15.97 -10.48 20.95
N ASN A 106 16.50 -11.68 20.69
CA ASN A 106 17.00 -12.54 21.77
C ASN A 106 18.16 -11.89 22.53
N ASP A 107 19.13 -11.31 21.81
CA ASP A 107 20.29 -10.64 22.43
C ASP A 107 19.88 -9.44 23.30
N THR A 108 18.90 -8.65 22.82
CA THR A 108 18.42 -7.46 23.53
C THR A 108 17.51 -7.82 24.71
N SER A 109 16.76 -8.92 24.60
CA SER A 109 16.03 -9.52 25.72
C SER A 109 16.99 -9.96 26.82
N ASP A 110 18.04 -10.70 26.50
CA ASP A 110 19.06 -11.14 27.46
C ASP A 110 19.75 -9.95 28.15
N SER A 111 20.03 -8.88 27.39
CA SER A 111 20.60 -7.64 27.92
C SER A 111 19.65 -6.92 28.89
N HIS A 112 18.36 -6.85 28.55
CA HIS A 112 17.33 -6.29 29.43
C HIS A 112 17.19 -7.12 30.72
N ASP A 113 17.09 -8.44 30.61
CA ASP A 113 16.97 -9.37 31.74
C ASP A 113 18.18 -9.27 32.70
N SER A 114 19.39 -9.19 32.14
CA SER A 114 20.63 -9.01 32.90
C SER A 114 20.65 -7.65 33.63
N CYS A 115 20.21 -6.58 32.95
CA CYS A 115 20.12 -5.25 33.54
C CYS A 115 19.16 -5.23 34.74
N ARG A 116 17.95 -5.77 34.57
CA ARG A 116 16.92 -5.80 35.62
C ARG A 116 17.32 -6.71 36.79
N SER A 117 18.04 -7.79 36.54
CA SER A 117 18.62 -8.64 37.59
C SER A 117 19.66 -7.88 38.45
N THR A 118 20.44 -7.00 37.82
CA THR A 118 21.38 -6.12 38.53
C THR A 118 20.64 -5.05 39.32
N GLU A 119 19.59 -4.45 38.75
CA GLU A 119 18.72 -3.49 39.42
C GLU A 119 18.08 -4.08 40.69
N GLN A 120 17.57 -5.31 40.60
CA GLN A 120 17.04 -6.05 41.74
C GLN A 120 18.09 -6.19 42.87
N SER A 121 19.33 -6.48 42.50
CA SER A 121 20.43 -6.61 43.48
C SER A 121 20.76 -5.28 44.16
N LEU A 122 20.76 -4.17 43.40
CA LEU A 122 20.95 -2.81 43.95
C LEU A 122 19.78 -2.39 44.84
N SER A 123 18.54 -2.72 44.45
CA SER A 123 17.32 -2.50 45.23
C SER A 123 17.36 -3.21 46.59
N ALA A 124 17.85 -4.46 46.62
CA ALA A 124 18.06 -5.21 47.86
C ALA A 124 19.14 -4.57 48.78
N GLN A 125 20.22 -4.04 48.19
CA GLN A 125 21.26 -3.32 48.94
C GLN A 125 20.72 -2.02 49.54
N ASN A 126 19.94 -1.26 48.78
CA ASN A 126 19.28 -0.05 49.25
C ASN A 126 18.31 -0.36 50.41
N SER A 127 17.48 -1.39 50.24
CA SER A 127 16.56 -1.84 51.30
C SER A 127 17.30 -2.18 52.60
N SER A 128 18.49 -2.81 52.48
CA SER A 128 19.35 -3.12 53.63
C SER A 128 19.97 -1.86 54.25
N ALA A 129 20.42 -0.90 53.44
CA ALA A 129 20.96 0.38 53.91
C ALA A 129 19.90 1.22 54.62
N TRP A 130 18.67 1.25 54.09
CA TRP A 130 17.52 1.88 54.73
C TRP A 130 17.21 1.27 56.09
N ALA A 131 17.16 -0.08 56.17
CA ALA A 131 16.91 -0.77 57.43
C ALA A 131 17.99 -0.45 58.48
N ALA A 132 19.27 -0.39 58.08
CA ALA A 132 20.37 -0.02 58.97
C ALA A 132 20.25 1.43 59.47
N TYR A 133 19.98 2.38 58.56
CA TYR A 133 19.75 3.79 58.90
C TYR A 133 18.56 3.94 59.86
N LEU A 134 17.42 3.34 59.54
CA LEU A 134 16.20 3.42 60.34
C LEU A 134 16.40 2.81 61.74
N SER A 135 17.09 1.67 61.81
CA SER A 135 17.42 1.02 63.08
C SER A 135 18.28 1.93 63.96
N LYS A 136 19.28 2.63 63.39
CA LYS A 136 20.16 3.53 64.13
C LYS A 136 19.45 4.83 64.53
N ALA A 137 18.66 5.40 63.63
CA ALA A 137 17.91 6.63 63.86
C ALA A 137 16.87 6.50 64.99
N ASN A 138 16.30 5.30 65.16
CA ASN A 138 15.35 4.98 66.22
C ASN A 138 15.99 4.41 67.50
N GLU A 139 17.32 4.34 67.58
CA GLU A 139 18.00 3.82 68.76
C GLU A 139 17.83 4.78 69.95
N SER A 140 17.50 4.20 71.12
CA SER A 140 17.38 4.97 72.36
C SER A 140 18.75 5.40 72.90
N GLN A 141 18.78 6.50 73.64
CA GLN A 141 19.97 6.96 74.34
C GLN A 141 20.49 5.90 75.33
N PRO A 142 21.81 5.74 75.49
CA PRO A 142 22.39 4.85 76.50
C PRO A 142 21.95 5.23 77.91
N GLN A 143 21.87 4.23 78.79
CA GLN A 143 21.46 4.45 80.18
C GLN A 143 22.35 5.48 80.89
N GLU A 144 23.66 5.50 80.60
CA GLU A 144 24.61 6.48 81.16
C GLU A 144 24.22 7.94 80.84
N VAL A 145 23.67 8.18 79.65
CA VAL A 145 23.17 9.50 79.23
C VAL A 145 21.86 9.82 79.97
N LEU A 146 20.94 8.84 80.06
CA LEU A 146 19.67 9.00 80.77
C LEU A 146 19.89 9.25 82.28
N ASP A 147 20.83 8.55 82.90
CA ASP A 147 21.18 8.67 84.32
C ASP A 147 21.77 10.05 84.62
N CYS A 148 22.68 10.54 83.77
CA CYS A 148 23.29 11.84 84.00
C CYS A 148 22.29 12.99 83.79
N LEU A 149 21.33 12.84 82.87
CA LEU A 149 20.27 13.83 82.63
C LEU A 149 19.34 14.02 83.83
N GLN A 150 19.21 13.03 84.73
CA GLN A 150 18.44 13.17 85.97
C GLN A 150 19.04 14.25 86.90
N ASN A 151 20.36 14.49 86.83
CA ASN A 151 21.03 15.53 87.62
C ASN A 151 20.62 16.96 87.23
N PHE A 152 20.04 17.15 86.05
CA PHE A 152 19.49 18.44 85.60
C PHE A 152 18.05 18.69 86.08
N GLN A 153 17.33 17.66 86.54
CA GLN A 153 15.91 17.74 86.88
C GLN A 153 15.65 18.02 88.37
N SER A 154 16.63 17.80 89.24
CA SER A 154 16.47 18.04 90.68
C SER A 154 16.59 19.53 91.00
N GLY A 155 15.54 20.14 91.55
CA GLY A 155 15.56 21.51 92.07
C GLY A 155 16.68 21.68 93.10
N TYR A 156 17.71 22.43 92.74
CA TYR A 156 18.90 22.60 93.56
C TYR A 156 18.62 23.54 94.75
N SER A 157 18.59 23.01 95.98
CA SER A 157 18.57 23.80 97.21
C SER A 157 19.72 23.39 98.12
N SER A 158 20.84 24.12 98.09
CA SER A 158 22.01 23.87 98.96
C SER A 158 22.32 25.05 99.87
N GLN A 159 22.83 24.74 101.07
CA GLN A 159 23.19 25.68 102.13
C GLN A 159 24.72 25.82 102.33
N THR A 160 25.57 25.19 101.50
CA THR A 160 27.05 25.29 101.59
C THR A 160 27.75 25.36 100.21
N ILE A 161 28.94 25.98 100.17
CA ILE A 161 29.73 26.21 98.94
C ILE A 161 30.24 24.89 98.32
N GLU A 162 30.68 23.93 99.15
CA GLU A 162 31.20 22.64 98.67
C GLU A 162 30.16 21.82 97.91
N HIS A 163 28.91 21.82 98.38
CA HIS A 163 27.80 21.15 97.70
C HIS A 163 27.45 21.82 96.36
N THR A 164 27.69 23.13 96.22
CA THR A 164 27.48 23.88 94.96
C THR A 164 28.53 23.52 93.93
N LEU A 165 29.79 23.39 94.34
CA LEU A 165 30.87 22.99 93.45
C LEU A 165 30.70 21.53 92.97
N ALA A 166 30.32 20.60 93.85
CA ALA A 166 30.09 19.21 93.47
C ALA A 166 28.93 19.04 92.48
N HIS A 167 27.84 19.82 92.64
CA HIS A 167 26.72 19.79 91.71
C HIS A 167 27.07 20.39 90.34
N LEU A 168 27.81 21.51 90.32
CA LEU A 168 28.31 22.09 89.07
C LEU A 168 29.26 21.12 88.33
N GLN A 169 30.10 20.38 89.07
CA GLN A 169 30.96 19.36 88.48
C GLN A 169 30.14 18.22 87.85
N ALA A 170 29.10 17.72 88.51
CA ALA A 170 28.22 16.68 87.97
C ALA A 170 27.48 17.12 86.69
N ILE A 171 27.11 18.40 86.59
CA ILE A 171 26.55 19.00 85.37
C ILE A 171 27.59 19.01 84.24
N ILE A 172 28.84 19.41 84.53
CA ILE A 172 29.94 19.43 83.55
C ILE A 172 30.26 18.00 83.05
N ASP A 173 30.31 17.04 83.97
CA ASP A 173 30.55 15.63 83.63
C ASP A 173 29.44 15.09 82.73
N CYS A 174 28.17 15.37 83.05
CA CYS A 174 27.04 14.96 82.21
C CYS A 174 27.05 15.66 80.84
N ALA A 175 27.36 16.96 80.79
CA ALA A 175 27.49 17.68 79.52
C ALA A 175 28.59 17.07 78.63
N THR A 176 29.68 16.58 79.22
CA THR A 176 30.78 15.90 78.52
C THR A 176 30.33 14.53 78.00
N THR A 177 29.61 13.75 78.80
CA THR A 177 29.02 12.46 78.40
C THR A 177 28.01 12.64 77.26
N LEU A 178 27.11 13.63 77.38
CA LEU A 178 26.14 13.99 76.35
C LEU A 178 26.84 14.38 75.04
N GLN A 179 27.85 15.26 75.11
CA GLN A 179 28.59 15.71 73.93
C GLN A 179 29.31 14.56 73.23
N SER A 180 29.97 13.68 74.00
CA SER A 180 30.68 12.53 73.44
C SER A 180 29.73 11.58 72.73
N TRP A 181 28.63 11.19 73.38
CA TRP A 181 27.61 10.33 72.81
C TRP A 181 26.93 10.98 71.60
N SER A 182 26.46 12.22 71.70
CA SER A 182 25.71 12.88 70.62
C SER A 182 26.57 13.06 69.37
N THR A 183 27.86 13.37 69.54
CA THR A 183 28.79 13.52 68.41
C THR A 183 28.98 12.17 67.69
N ALA A 184 29.18 11.09 68.44
CA ALA A 184 29.34 9.75 67.87
C ALA A 184 28.03 9.23 67.24
N PHE A 185 26.89 9.47 67.87
CA PHE A 185 25.57 9.10 67.37
C PHE A 185 25.25 9.83 66.06
N VAL A 186 25.40 11.16 66.03
CA VAL A 186 25.17 11.97 64.82
C VAL A 186 26.07 11.50 63.69
N ALA A 187 27.38 11.32 63.93
CA ALA A 187 28.30 10.87 62.90
C ALA A 187 27.91 9.50 62.29
N ASN A 188 27.44 8.57 63.12
CA ASN A 188 26.99 7.25 62.68
C ASN A 188 25.68 7.34 61.86
N VAL A 189 24.68 8.05 62.38
CA VAL A 189 23.40 8.25 61.69
C VAL A 189 23.60 8.97 60.35
N THR A 190 24.46 10.00 60.30
CA THR A 190 24.77 10.68 59.03
C THR A 190 25.51 9.76 58.06
N GLY A 191 26.44 8.93 58.51
CA GLY A 191 27.14 7.98 57.63
C GLY A 191 26.21 6.92 57.03
N LEU A 192 25.29 6.38 57.84
CA LEU A 192 24.27 5.43 57.36
C LEU A 192 23.26 6.09 56.42
N ARG A 193 22.86 7.34 56.69
CA ARG A 193 22.01 8.14 55.81
C ARG A 193 22.67 8.34 54.45
N ASP A 194 23.95 8.71 54.44
CA ASP A 194 24.70 8.96 53.21
C ASP A 194 24.86 7.65 52.41
N THR A 195 25.14 6.53 53.09
CA THR A 195 25.16 5.19 52.47
C THR A 195 23.82 4.83 51.82
N TYR A 196 22.70 5.12 52.50
CA TYR A 196 21.37 4.93 51.95
C TYR A 196 21.15 5.79 50.70
N PHE A 197 21.46 7.08 50.74
CA PHE A 197 21.28 7.96 49.59
C PHE A 197 22.19 7.60 48.40
N ASP A 198 23.43 7.19 48.66
CA ASP A 198 24.35 6.70 47.63
C ASP A 198 23.78 5.43 46.96
N SER A 199 23.25 4.50 47.74
CA SER A 199 22.60 3.29 47.21
C SER A 199 21.30 3.59 46.45
N LEU A 200 20.55 4.62 46.86
CA LEU A 200 19.36 5.09 46.16
C LEU A 200 19.71 5.74 44.82
N HIS A 201 20.79 6.53 44.78
CA HIS A 201 21.29 7.09 43.54
C HIS A 201 21.77 5.99 42.58
N ALA A 202 22.45 4.96 43.10
CA ALA A 202 22.88 3.81 42.29
C ALA A 202 21.70 3.05 41.68
N VAL A 203 20.63 2.80 42.45
CA VAL A 203 19.39 2.19 41.93
C VAL A 203 18.80 3.08 40.84
N ASN A 204 18.55 4.36 41.11
CA ASN A 204 17.90 5.25 40.16
C ASN A 204 18.67 5.40 38.84
N ASN A 205 19.99 5.54 38.89
CA ASN A 205 20.81 5.65 37.67
C ASN A 205 20.74 4.35 36.85
N HIS A 206 20.81 3.19 37.52
CA HIS A 206 20.75 1.91 36.85
C HIS A 206 19.34 1.61 36.30
N SER A 207 18.28 2.11 36.96
CA SER A 207 16.90 2.05 36.45
C SER A 207 16.77 2.77 35.10
N GLU A 208 17.44 3.91 34.90
CA GLU A 208 17.46 4.61 33.60
C GLU A 208 18.16 3.80 32.52
N ASP A 209 19.29 3.13 32.83
CA ASP A 209 19.97 2.26 31.88
C ASP A 209 19.07 1.08 31.46
N CYS A 210 18.36 0.48 32.42
CA CYS A 210 17.44 -0.62 32.11
C CYS A 210 16.19 -0.17 31.32
N ARG A 211 15.74 1.08 31.49
CA ARG A 211 14.69 1.68 30.64
C ARG A 211 15.13 1.80 29.18
N VAL A 212 16.39 2.15 28.94
CA VAL A 212 16.97 2.18 27.59
C VAL A 212 17.02 0.78 26.99
N ASN A 213 17.43 -0.23 27.78
CA ASN A 213 17.41 -1.62 27.32
C ASN A 213 16.00 -2.12 27.01
N GLN A 214 15.01 -1.79 27.84
CA GLN A 214 13.61 -2.12 27.60
C GLN A 214 13.12 -1.51 26.27
N SER A 215 13.37 -0.21 26.06
CA SER A 215 12.98 0.49 24.83
C SER A 215 13.65 -0.12 23.59
N THR A 216 14.90 -0.58 23.74
CA THR A 216 15.67 -1.22 22.67
C THR A 216 15.11 -2.59 22.31
N LEU A 217 14.77 -3.42 23.32
CA LEU A 217 14.09 -4.70 23.14
C LEU A 217 12.75 -4.53 22.43
N GLU A 218 11.89 -3.62 22.94
CA GLU A 218 10.57 -3.35 22.37
C GLU A 218 10.68 -2.90 20.91
N SER A 219 11.63 -2.00 20.60
CA SER A 219 11.89 -1.52 19.24
C SER A 219 12.32 -2.64 18.29
N HIS A 220 13.33 -3.44 18.67
CA HIS A 220 13.82 -4.52 17.82
C HIS A 220 12.79 -5.65 17.63
N PHE A 221 11.96 -5.90 18.65
CA PHE A 221 10.83 -6.82 18.48
C PHE A 221 9.85 -6.29 17.45
N CYS A 222 9.51 -5.01 17.49
CA CYS A 222 8.61 -4.41 16.50
C CYS A 222 9.22 -4.43 15.08
N GLU A 223 10.53 -4.19 14.93
CA GLU A 223 11.24 -4.34 13.65
C GLU A 223 11.18 -5.78 13.11
N TYR A 224 11.46 -6.77 13.97
CA TYR A 224 11.36 -8.18 13.62
C TYR A 224 9.95 -8.55 13.16
N ARG A 225 8.95 -8.13 13.94
CA ARG A 225 7.54 -8.33 13.64
C ARG A 225 7.18 -7.77 12.28
N GLN A 226 7.52 -6.51 12.03
CA GLN A 226 7.23 -5.82 10.78
C GLN A 226 7.85 -6.55 9.59
N GLN A 227 9.15 -6.82 9.63
CA GLN A 227 9.85 -7.51 8.56
C GLN A 227 9.22 -8.87 8.25
N LEU A 228 8.87 -9.65 9.28
CA LEU A 228 8.26 -10.97 9.09
C LEU A 228 6.84 -10.85 8.49
N THR A 229 6.01 -9.93 9.00
CA THR A 229 4.65 -9.73 8.47
C THR A 229 4.65 -9.21 7.03
N ASP A 230 5.54 -8.28 6.71
CA ASP A 230 5.66 -7.69 5.38
C ASP A 230 6.20 -8.71 4.37
N SER A 231 7.16 -9.53 4.80
CA SER A 231 7.68 -10.64 4.00
C SER A 231 6.57 -11.63 3.61
N CYS A 232 5.69 -11.97 4.56
CA CYS A 232 4.56 -12.86 4.31
C CYS A 232 3.51 -12.20 3.40
N LEU A 233 3.19 -10.93 3.63
CA LEU A 233 2.24 -10.20 2.80
C LEU A 233 2.75 -10.04 1.36
N ALA A 234 4.02 -9.70 1.17
CA ALA A 234 4.62 -9.57 -0.14
C ALA A 234 4.71 -10.92 -0.88
N MET A 235 4.87 -12.03 -0.17
CA MET A 235 4.72 -13.37 -0.74
C MET A 235 3.29 -13.63 -1.22
N ASP A 236 2.29 -13.29 -0.41
CA ASP A 236 0.88 -13.45 -0.75
C ASP A 236 0.51 -12.63 -2.00
N THR A 237 0.96 -11.39 -2.06
CA THR A 237 0.75 -10.49 -3.21
C THR A 237 1.46 -10.99 -4.46
N CYS A 238 2.73 -11.38 -4.37
CA CYS A 238 3.47 -11.95 -5.51
C CYS A 238 2.73 -13.16 -6.09
N TYR A 239 2.35 -14.12 -5.23
CA TYR A 239 1.64 -15.31 -5.67
C TYR A 239 0.29 -14.98 -6.31
N ARG A 240 -0.47 -14.04 -5.73
CA ARG A 240 -1.76 -13.62 -6.26
C ARG A 240 -1.62 -13.03 -7.67
N ASN A 241 -0.68 -12.09 -7.84
CA ASN A 241 -0.47 -11.40 -9.11
C ASN A 241 -0.01 -12.34 -10.22
N VAL A 242 0.93 -13.25 -9.92
CA VAL A 242 1.39 -14.26 -10.88
C VAL A 242 0.26 -15.23 -11.22
N ASN A 243 -0.53 -15.67 -10.23
CA ASN A 243 -1.65 -16.57 -10.45
C ASN A 243 -2.77 -15.95 -11.30
N GLU A 244 -3.08 -14.69 -11.07
CA GLU A 244 -4.06 -13.93 -11.85
C GLU A 244 -3.61 -13.83 -13.31
N THR A 245 -2.38 -13.38 -13.55
CA THR A 245 -1.80 -13.28 -14.90
C THR A 245 -1.75 -14.64 -15.60
N PHE A 246 -1.42 -15.71 -14.86
CA PHE A 246 -1.40 -17.08 -15.38
C PHE A 246 -2.80 -17.55 -15.80
N HIS A 247 -3.84 -17.27 -14.99
CA HIS A 247 -5.22 -17.61 -15.35
C HIS A 247 -5.75 -16.81 -16.54
N GLU A 248 -5.47 -15.50 -16.62
CA GLU A 248 -5.83 -14.68 -17.77
C GLU A 248 -5.20 -15.21 -19.06
N LEU A 249 -3.92 -15.61 -18.99
CA LEU A 249 -3.24 -16.21 -20.12
C LEU A 249 -3.87 -17.55 -20.51
N LEU A 250 -4.23 -18.41 -19.56
CA LEU A 250 -4.89 -19.69 -19.86
C LEU A 250 -6.21 -19.50 -20.61
N VAL A 251 -7.04 -18.51 -20.23
CA VAL A 251 -8.29 -18.20 -20.93
C VAL A 251 -8.01 -17.72 -22.35
N THR A 252 -6.99 -16.87 -22.51
CA THR A 252 -6.55 -16.35 -23.81
C THR A 252 -6.04 -17.46 -24.72
N ILE A 253 -5.21 -18.37 -24.19
CA ILE A 253 -4.65 -19.53 -24.89
C ILE A 253 -5.74 -20.53 -25.25
N ALA A 254 -6.71 -20.80 -24.37
CA ALA A 254 -7.83 -21.68 -24.69
C ALA A 254 -8.61 -21.14 -25.89
N THR A 255 -8.90 -19.84 -25.90
CA THR A 255 -9.62 -19.17 -26.99
C THR A 255 -8.80 -19.15 -28.29
N SER A 256 -7.52 -18.79 -28.22
CA SER A 256 -6.64 -18.72 -29.39
C SER A 256 -6.31 -20.12 -29.93
N GLY A 257 -6.23 -21.12 -29.06
CA GLY A 257 -6.01 -22.54 -29.32
C GLY A 257 -7.15 -23.16 -30.11
N SER A 258 -8.41 -23.00 -29.68
CA SER A 258 -9.55 -23.48 -30.46
C SER A 258 -9.62 -22.85 -31.87
N ARG A 259 -9.21 -21.58 -32.02
CA ARG A 259 -9.11 -20.94 -33.34
C ARG A 259 -7.96 -21.51 -34.17
N ARG A 260 -6.81 -21.80 -33.55
CA ARG A 260 -5.68 -22.46 -34.22
C ARG A 260 -6.06 -23.84 -34.73
N GLU A 261 -6.70 -24.64 -33.90
CA GLU A 261 -7.19 -25.97 -34.23
C GLU A 261 -8.13 -25.94 -35.45
N ALA A 262 -9.16 -25.09 -35.41
CA ALA A 262 -10.13 -24.97 -36.50
C ALA A 262 -9.47 -24.53 -37.82
N SER A 263 -8.60 -23.51 -37.79
CA SER A 263 -7.85 -23.06 -38.97
C SER A 263 -6.88 -24.10 -39.49
N PHE A 264 -6.23 -24.87 -38.61
CA PHE A 264 -5.30 -25.94 -38.99
C PHE A 264 -6.05 -27.02 -39.77
N ILE A 265 -7.18 -27.50 -39.24
CA ILE A 265 -8.05 -28.46 -39.91
C ILE A 265 -8.49 -27.94 -41.29
N ALA A 266 -8.99 -26.70 -41.34
CA ALA A 266 -9.48 -26.10 -42.58
C ALA A 266 -8.36 -25.93 -43.62
N ALA A 267 -7.18 -25.46 -43.23
CA ALA A 267 -6.03 -25.30 -44.12
C ALA A 267 -5.54 -26.65 -44.68
N THR A 268 -5.45 -27.69 -43.84
CA THR A 268 -5.09 -29.05 -44.29
C THR A 268 -6.10 -29.60 -45.30
N LYS A 269 -7.40 -29.35 -45.09
CA LYS A 269 -8.43 -29.76 -46.06
C LYS A 269 -8.40 -28.96 -47.35
N VAL A 270 -8.14 -27.64 -47.30
CA VAL A 270 -7.89 -26.80 -48.49
C VAL A 270 -6.75 -27.39 -49.33
N ILE A 271 -5.61 -27.69 -48.69
CA ILE A 271 -4.46 -28.31 -49.36
C ILE A 271 -4.88 -29.62 -50.05
N CYS A 272 -5.65 -30.47 -49.38
CA CYS A 272 -6.17 -31.72 -49.94
C CYS A 272 -7.01 -31.48 -51.22
N TYR A 273 -8.00 -30.58 -51.16
CA TYR A 273 -8.85 -30.29 -52.32
C TYR A 273 -8.06 -29.73 -53.50
N ILE A 274 -7.09 -28.82 -53.24
CA ILE A 274 -6.26 -28.26 -54.31
C ILE A 274 -5.39 -29.35 -54.94
N GLN A 275 -4.81 -30.25 -54.14
CA GLN A 275 -4.02 -31.38 -54.66
C GLN A 275 -4.88 -32.30 -55.54
N VAL A 276 -6.10 -32.64 -55.11
CA VAL A 276 -7.05 -33.45 -55.89
C VAL A 276 -7.44 -32.76 -57.20
N LEU A 277 -7.80 -31.47 -57.16
CA LEU A 277 -8.11 -30.65 -58.33
C LEU A 277 -6.98 -30.63 -59.36
N LYS A 278 -5.71 -30.64 -58.91
CA LYS A 278 -4.54 -30.54 -59.78
C LYS A 278 -4.04 -31.87 -60.35
N THR A 279 -4.34 -33.00 -59.70
CA THR A 279 -3.65 -34.27 -60.00
C THR A 279 -4.58 -35.43 -60.33
N ASN A 280 -5.69 -35.60 -59.61
CA ASN A 280 -6.54 -36.79 -59.73
C ASN A 280 -7.98 -36.51 -59.27
N LEU A 281 -8.69 -35.66 -60.01
CA LEU A 281 -10.06 -35.25 -59.66
C LEU A 281 -11.05 -36.39 -59.89
N THR A 282 -11.36 -37.13 -58.82
CA THR A 282 -12.30 -38.27 -58.83
C THR A 282 -13.23 -38.23 -57.63
N GLN A 283 -14.40 -38.85 -57.74
CA GLN A 283 -15.37 -38.94 -56.63
C GLN A 283 -14.75 -39.53 -55.34
N PRO A 284 -13.98 -40.64 -55.38
CA PRO A 284 -13.35 -41.17 -54.18
C PRO A 284 -12.31 -40.21 -53.57
N ALA A 285 -11.57 -39.47 -54.39
CA ALA A 285 -10.55 -38.53 -53.91
C ALA A 285 -11.17 -37.29 -53.24
N VAL A 286 -12.23 -36.73 -53.82
CA VAL A 286 -12.97 -35.60 -53.21
C VAL A 286 -13.61 -36.03 -51.89
N GLN A 287 -14.22 -37.23 -51.85
CA GLN A 287 -14.79 -37.79 -50.62
C GLN A 287 -13.72 -38.03 -49.55
N ALA A 288 -12.52 -38.49 -49.93
CA ALA A 288 -11.41 -38.67 -49.01
C ALA A 288 -10.95 -37.35 -48.36
N CYS A 289 -10.97 -36.23 -49.08
CA CYS A 289 -10.68 -34.91 -48.48
C CYS A 289 -11.78 -34.42 -47.53
N GLN A 290 -13.04 -34.71 -47.82
CA GLN A 290 -14.16 -34.38 -46.92
C GLN A 290 -14.07 -35.12 -45.60
N ASP A 291 -13.88 -36.43 -45.68
CA ASP A 291 -13.83 -37.34 -44.55
C ASP A 291 -12.47 -37.34 -43.84
N LEU A 292 -11.53 -36.50 -44.31
CA LEU A 292 -10.21 -36.36 -43.71
C LEU A 292 -10.34 -35.92 -42.24
N VAL A 293 -9.87 -36.78 -41.35
CA VAL A 293 -9.65 -36.48 -39.93
C VAL A 293 -8.21 -35.96 -39.82
N VAL A 294 -8.06 -34.71 -39.40
CA VAL A 294 -6.76 -34.06 -39.27
C VAL A 294 -6.28 -34.23 -37.83
N ASP A 295 -5.04 -34.70 -37.67
CA ASP A 295 -4.39 -34.80 -36.37
C ASP A 295 -3.94 -33.41 -35.89
N THR A 296 -4.45 -32.98 -34.75
CA THR A 296 -4.18 -31.67 -34.14
C THR A 296 -3.33 -31.77 -32.88
N SER A 297 -2.93 -32.97 -32.43
CA SER A 297 -2.21 -33.11 -31.16
C SER A 297 -0.84 -32.42 -31.15
N GLY A 298 -0.26 -32.18 -32.33
CA GLY A 298 1.01 -31.45 -32.47
C GLY A 298 0.93 -29.94 -32.23
N ILE A 299 -0.26 -29.40 -31.95
CA ILE A 299 -0.48 -27.99 -31.60
C ILE A 299 -1.23 -27.81 -30.26
N ASP A 300 -1.37 -28.89 -29.49
CA ASP A 300 -1.88 -28.85 -28.12
C ASP A 300 -0.86 -28.16 -27.22
N VAL A 301 -1.31 -27.18 -26.44
CA VAL A 301 -0.42 -26.42 -25.55
C VAL A 301 -0.20 -27.18 -24.25
N ASP A 302 1.05 -27.50 -23.94
CA ASP A 302 1.42 -28.10 -22.66
C ASP A 302 1.37 -27.04 -21.54
N ILE A 303 0.47 -27.22 -20.57
CA ILE A 303 0.34 -26.30 -19.43
C ILE A 303 1.32 -26.72 -18.34
N PRO A 304 2.31 -25.88 -17.97
CA PRO A 304 3.24 -26.19 -16.90
C PRO A 304 2.52 -26.21 -15.55
N VAL A 305 2.95 -27.11 -14.66
CA VAL A 305 2.43 -27.18 -13.29
C VAL A 305 3.08 -26.06 -12.47
N PRO A 306 2.30 -25.10 -11.93
CA PRO A 306 2.85 -24.05 -11.08
C PRO A 306 3.54 -24.62 -9.84
N ALA A 307 4.59 -23.94 -9.38
CA ALA A 307 5.20 -24.27 -8.09
C ALA A 307 4.15 -24.17 -6.96
N THR A 308 4.36 -24.91 -5.88
CA THR A 308 3.51 -24.77 -4.68
C THR A 308 3.99 -23.58 -3.85
N LYS A 309 3.03 -22.80 -3.34
CA LYS A 309 3.29 -21.65 -2.48
C LYS A 309 3.96 -22.09 -1.17
N GLN A 310 5.13 -21.53 -0.86
CA GLN A 310 5.74 -21.75 0.44
C GLN A 310 4.93 -21.10 1.57
N THR A 311 4.92 -21.77 2.72
CA THR A 311 4.25 -21.26 3.93
C THR A 311 5.09 -20.20 4.61
N CYS A 312 4.46 -19.10 5.02
CA CYS A 312 5.07 -18.05 5.81
C CYS A 312 4.40 -18.01 7.19
N ASP A 313 5.18 -18.27 8.24
CA ASP A 313 4.68 -18.40 9.61
C ASP A 313 4.90 -17.07 10.37
N THR A 314 3.80 -16.42 10.75
CA THR A 314 3.80 -15.19 11.55
C THR A 314 3.52 -15.44 13.04
N SER A 315 3.36 -16.70 13.46
CA SER A 315 3.11 -17.03 14.86
C SER A 315 4.17 -16.52 15.85
N PRO A 316 5.49 -16.45 15.51
CA PRO A 316 6.50 -15.94 16.44
C PRO A 316 6.33 -14.46 16.83
N VAL A 317 5.51 -13.70 16.08
CA VAL A 317 5.31 -12.26 16.28
C VAL A 317 3.82 -11.92 16.46
N ALA A 318 3.00 -12.94 16.74
CA ALA A 318 1.57 -12.80 16.98
C ALA A 318 1.29 -12.02 18.26
N ASP A 319 2.06 -12.31 19.31
CA ASP A 319 2.16 -11.51 20.53
C ASP A 319 3.31 -10.51 20.37
N TYR A 320 3.12 -9.28 20.83
CA TYR A 320 4.06 -8.18 20.61
C TYR A 320 4.00 -7.15 21.74
N PRO A 321 5.00 -6.24 21.85
CA PRO A 321 5.03 -5.19 22.87
C PRO A 321 3.67 -4.55 23.14
N CYS A 322 3.33 -4.51 24.42
CA CYS A 322 2.11 -3.97 25.01
C CYS A 322 0.84 -4.81 24.82
N ASN A 323 0.96 -5.99 24.23
CA ASN A 323 -0.05 -7.03 24.40
C ASN A 323 0.12 -7.65 25.80
N ALA A 324 -1.01 -7.93 26.46
CA ALA A 324 -1.00 -8.46 27.82
C ALA A 324 -0.26 -9.81 27.92
N SER A 325 -0.38 -10.66 26.90
CA SER A 325 0.35 -11.93 26.77
C SER A 325 1.85 -11.72 26.68
N TRP A 326 2.30 -10.83 25.79
CA TRP A 326 3.71 -10.53 25.61
C TRP A 326 4.33 -9.91 26.88
N GLN A 327 3.65 -8.96 27.51
CA GLN A 327 4.12 -8.35 28.76
C GLN A 327 4.18 -9.36 29.90
N GLN A 328 3.29 -10.35 29.91
CA GLN A 328 3.33 -11.42 30.89
C GLN A 328 4.62 -12.22 30.76
N GLU A 329 4.95 -12.67 29.55
CA GLU A 329 6.15 -13.48 29.28
C GLU A 329 7.45 -12.67 29.45
N GLU A 330 7.50 -11.46 28.89
CA GLU A 330 8.74 -10.68 28.86
C GLU A 330 9.03 -9.88 30.12
N TYR A 331 8.00 -9.55 30.92
CA TYR A 331 8.18 -8.76 32.15
C TYR A 331 7.66 -9.49 33.39
N PHE A 332 6.38 -9.81 33.44
CA PHE A 332 5.72 -10.18 34.70
C PHE A 332 6.11 -11.56 35.22
N ASP A 333 6.43 -12.51 34.34
CA ASP A 333 6.88 -13.86 34.69
C ASP A 333 8.38 -13.95 35.00
N LYS A 334 9.14 -12.88 34.72
CA LYS A 334 10.58 -12.86 34.97
C LYS A 334 10.89 -12.79 36.46
N SER A 335 11.94 -13.50 36.89
CA SER A 335 12.31 -13.59 38.31
C SER A 335 12.74 -12.27 38.95
N TRP A 336 13.22 -11.30 38.13
CA TRP A 336 13.64 -9.99 38.61
C TRP A 336 12.45 -9.06 38.92
N TYR A 337 11.25 -9.34 38.39
CA TYR A 337 10.09 -8.43 38.41
C TYR A 337 9.64 -8.01 39.82
N THR A 338 9.58 -8.95 40.77
CA THR A 338 9.07 -8.68 42.13
C THR A 338 10.05 -7.90 43.03
N GLY A 339 11.31 -7.77 42.62
CA GLY A 339 12.37 -7.16 43.44
C GLY A 339 12.89 -5.82 42.92
N THR A 340 12.39 -5.32 41.79
CA THR A 340 12.70 -3.99 41.28
C THR A 340 11.72 -2.95 41.85
N PRO A 341 12.17 -1.72 42.16
CA PRO A 341 11.30 -0.71 42.76
C PRO A 341 10.24 -0.23 41.74
N GLN A 342 8.98 -0.63 41.95
CA GLN A 342 7.75 -0.10 41.30
C GLN A 342 7.94 0.31 39.83
N ILE A 343 7.98 -0.70 38.96
CA ILE A 343 7.76 -0.54 37.54
C ILE A 343 6.37 -1.12 37.25
N GLU A 344 5.34 -0.26 37.25
CA GLU A 344 4.43 -0.33 36.10
C GLU A 344 5.37 -0.21 34.90
N PRO A 345 5.45 -1.19 33.98
CA PRO A 345 6.31 -1.09 32.80
C PRO A 345 6.24 0.34 32.29
N ASP A 346 7.37 1.07 32.33
CA ASP A 346 7.39 2.46 31.84
C ASP A 346 6.69 2.46 30.50
N THR A 347 5.70 3.34 30.32
CA THR A 347 4.67 3.32 29.28
C THR A 347 5.12 2.47 28.10
N CYS A 348 4.72 1.19 28.12
CA CYS A 348 5.19 0.21 27.14
C CYS A 348 5.07 0.82 25.75
N ILE A 349 6.11 0.69 24.93
CA ILE A 349 6.13 1.24 23.59
C ILE A 349 5.33 0.29 22.70
N PRO A 350 4.09 0.62 22.28
CA PRO A 350 3.36 -0.26 21.41
C PRO A 350 4.14 -0.38 20.10
N CYS A 351 3.98 -1.52 19.42
CA CYS A 351 4.24 -1.58 17.97
C CYS A 351 3.20 -0.73 17.22
N ALA A 352 2.98 0.51 17.64
CA ALA A 352 2.41 1.55 16.83
C ALA A 352 3.47 1.89 15.81
N VAL A 353 3.33 1.29 14.62
CA VAL A 353 4.04 1.64 13.37
C VAL A 353 5.36 2.37 13.66
N TRP A 354 6.34 1.65 14.22
CA TRP A 354 7.63 2.29 14.48
C TRP A 354 8.26 2.54 13.12
N ASN A 355 8.30 3.83 12.80
CA ASN A 355 8.56 4.43 11.51
C ASN A 355 10.02 4.26 11.04
N ALA A 356 10.64 3.08 11.17
CA ALA A 356 11.87 2.78 10.43
C ALA A 356 11.62 2.74 8.90
N GLY A 357 10.36 2.72 8.50
CA GLY A 357 9.92 2.59 7.13
C GLY A 357 9.28 3.79 6.45
N ASN A 358 8.81 4.78 7.21
CA ASN A 358 8.05 5.91 6.66
C ASN A 358 9.00 6.98 6.11
N VAL A 359 9.47 6.76 4.90
CA VAL A 359 10.49 7.60 4.26
C VAL A 359 9.86 8.47 3.18
N TRP A 360 10.14 9.77 3.25
CA TRP A 360 9.93 10.67 2.14
C TRP A 360 11.22 10.78 1.31
N THR A 361 11.08 10.55 0.02
CA THR A 361 12.17 10.70 -0.96
C THR A 361 11.77 11.77 -1.97
N GLU A 362 12.54 12.86 -2.04
CA GLU A 362 12.40 13.82 -3.13
C GLU A 362 12.96 13.23 -4.42
N LEU A 363 12.12 13.13 -5.45
CA LEU A 363 12.50 12.60 -6.75
C LEU A 363 13.08 13.73 -7.61
N THR A 364 14.30 13.53 -8.11
CA THR A 364 14.91 14.47 -9.06
C THR A 364 14.24 14.34 -10.43
N VAL A 365 13.23 15.17 -10.70
CA VAL A 365 12.55 15.23 -12.00
C VAL A 365 12.73 16.60 -12.63
N ALA A 366 13.46 16.67 -13.74
CA ALA A 366 13.67 17.94 -14.43
C ALA A 366 12.36 18.48 -15.04
N ASN A 367 12.07 19.75 -14.79
CA ASN A 367 10.92 20.49 -15.35
C ASN A 367 9.54 19.94 -14.96
N ALA A 368 9.41 19.30 -13.80
CA ALA A 368 8.10 18.90 -13.30
C ALA A 368 7.15 20.13 -13.14
N PRO A 369 5.84 19.98 -13.45
CA PRO A 369 4.94 21.13 -13.53
C PRO A 369 4.75 21.84 -12.19
N ALA A 370 5.02 23.14 -12.15
CA ALA A 370 4.82 23.97 -10.96
C ALA A 370 3.41 24.56 -10.89
N VAL A 371 2.43 23.73 -10.52
CA VAL A 371 0.99 24.07 -10.54
C VAL A 371 0.27 23.59 -9.29
N PHE A 372 -0.90 24.17 -9.02
CA PHE A 372 -1.87 23.63 -8.05
C PHE A 372 -3.20 23.30 -8.73
N GLY A 373 -4.00 22.43 -8.11
CA GLY A 373 -5.29 21.99 -8.65
C GLY A 373 -5.16 21.12 -9.91
N ALA A 374 -3.99 20.54 -10.15
CA ALA A 374 -3.80 19.47 -11.11
C ALA A 374 -4.30 18.13 -10.56
N THR A 375 -4.25 17.10 -11.38
CA THR A 375 -4.50 15.71 -10.96
C THR A 375 -3.30 14.84 -11.27
N VAL A 376 -3.08 13.81 -10.45
CA VAL A 376 -2.19 12.69 -10.76
C VAL A 376 -2.97 11.39 -10.64
N THR A 377 -2.71 10.46 -11.55
CA THR A 377 -3.31 9.12 -11.49
C THR A 377 -2.33 8.10 -12.05
N GLU A 378 -2.22 6.96 -11.35
CA GLU A 378 -1.45 5.82 -11.84
C GLU A 378 -2.14 5.20 -13.07
N GLY A 379 -1.35 4.83 -14.06
CA GLY A 379 -1.72 4.02 -15.21
C GLY A 379 -0.99 2.67 -15.22
N PRO A 380 -0.99 1.96 -16.36
CA PRO A 380 -0.35 0.65 -16.47
C PRO A 380 1.15 0.70 -16.14
N ALA A 381 1.65 -0.36 -15.50
CA ALA A 381 3.07 -0.55 -15.18
C ALA A 381 3.68 0.60 -14.34
N GLY A 382 2.91 1.20 -13.44
CA GLY A 382 3.39 2.25 -12.53
C GLY A 382 3.63 3.61 -13.19
N LYS A 383 3.21 3.79 -14.45
CA LYS A 383 3.33 5.07 -15.15
C LYS A 383 2.33 6.08 -14.60
N ILE A 384 2.78 7.29 -14.26
CA ILE A 384 1.95 8.28 -13.57
C ILE A 384 1.58 9.39 -14.54
N TYR A 385 0.30 9.73 -14.62
CA TYR A 385 -0.24 10.77 -15.50
C TYR A 385 -0.58 12.00 -14.68
N HIS A 386 0.04 13.14 -14.99
CA HIS A 386 -0.26 14.43 -14.38
C HIS A 386 -0.94 15.36 -15.38
N LEU A 387 -2.13 15.86 -15.07
CA LEU A 387 -2.91 16.69 -15.98
C LEU A 387 -3.29 18.04 -15.39
N GLY A 388 -3.13 19.08 -16.23
CA GLY A 388 -3.70 20.41 -16.00
C GLY A 388 -3.10 21.14 -14.80
N GLY A 389 -3.96 21.86 -14.07
CA GLY A 389 -3.59 22.72 -12.96
C GLY A 389 -3.48 24.19 -13.34
N GLU A 390 -3.13 25.02 -12.37
CA GLU A 390 -3.08 26.47 -12.50
C GLU A 390 -1.80 27.03 -11.85
N SER A 391 -1.27 28.10 -12.43
CA SER A 391 -0.19 28.91 -11.86
C SER A 391 -0.42 30.39 -12.12
N SER A 392 0.56 31.24 -11.78
CA SER A 392 0.51 32.67 -12.09
C SER A 392 0.43 32.99 -13.59
N THR A 393 0.76 32.04 -14.47
CA THR A 393 0.70 32.25 -15.93
C THR A 393 -0.61 31.79 -16.56
N GLY A 394 -1.50 31.13 -15.80
CA GLY A 394 -2.81 30.69 -16.27
C GLY A 394 -3.16 29.25 -15.89
N VAL A 395 -4.23 28.76 -16.50
CA VAL A 395 -4.72 27.38 -16.37
C VAL A 395 -4.20 26.55 -17.53
N PHE A 396 -3.70 25.35 -17.23
CA PHE A 396 -3.05 24.47 -18.19
C PHE A 396 -3.94 23.30 -18.60
N ASP A 397 -3.69 22.79 -19.80
CA ASP A 397 -4.29 21.60 -20.40
C ASP A 397 -3.26 20.48 -20.64
N ALA A 398 -1.97 20.76 -20.40
CA ALA A 398 -0.89 19.82 -20.63
C ALA A 398 -1.00 18.57 -19.76
N MET A 399 -0.85 17.40 -20.38
CA MET A 399 -0.65 16.13 -19.69
C MET A 399 0.82 15.72 -19.79
N HIS A 400 1.38 15.39 -18.63
CA HIS A 400 2.73 14.87 -18.48
C HIS A 400 2.66 13.45 -17.94
N THR A 401 3.72 12.68 -18.18
CA THR A 401 3.89 11.34 -17.66
C THR A 401 5.20 11.22 -16.91
N PHE A 402 5.16 10.58 -15.75
CA PHE A 402 6.33 10.18 -14.99
C PHE A 402 6.51 8.66 -15.12
N GLU A 403 7.70 8.24 -15.54
CA GLU A 403 8.09 6.83 -15.65
C GLU A 403 9.43 6.60 -14.96
N LYS A 404 9.56 5.48 -14.26
CA LYS A 404 10.82 5.04 -13.68
C LYS A 404 11.54 4.14 -14.67
N ASN A 405 12.80 4.45 -14.97
CA ASN A 405 13.68 3.58 -15.73
C ASN A 405 15.00 3.35 -14.96
N ALA A 406 15.96 2.65 -15.57
CA ALA A 406 17.26 2.36 -14.94
C ALA A 406 18.07 3.60 -14.51
N SER A 407 17.77 4.79 -15.06
CA SER A 407 18.40 6.07 -14.74
C SER A 407 17.57 6.95 -13.78
N GLY A 408 16.45 6.43 -13.27
CA GLY A 408 15.54 7.14 -12.35
C GLY A 408 14.25 7.59 -13.03
N TRP A 409 13.56 8.54 -12.39
CA TRP A 409 12.28 9.07 -12.87
C TRP A 409 12.46 10.04 -14.04
N GLN A 410 11.68 9.87 -15.10
CA GLN A 410 11.70 10.71 -16.31
C GLN A 410 10.32 11.33 -16.57
N LEU A 411 10.33 12.57 -17.05
CA LEU A 411 9.14 13.31 -17.46
C LEU A 411 8.99 13.30 -18.98
N SER A 412 7.80 12.99 -19.48
CA SER A 412 7.44 13.11 -20.90
C SER A 412 6.11 13.84 -21.09
N VAL A 413 5.97 14.59 -22.18
CA VAL A 413 4.72 15.28 -22.54
C VAL A 413 3.87 14.39 -23.43
N VAL A 414 2.56 14.31 -23.16
CA VAL A 414 1.60 13.64 -24.03
C VAL A 414 1.11 14.63 -25.10
N SER A 415 1.25 14.27 -26.38
CA SER A 415 0.81 15.09 -27.50
C SER A 415 -0.63 14.77 -27.92
N GLY A 416 -1.29 15.70 -28.64
CA GLY A 416 -2.66 15.49 -29.16
C GLY A 416 -3.78 15.73 -28.14
N LEU A 417 -3.56 16.62 -27.17
CA LEU A 417 -4.53 16.96 -26.13
C LEU A 417 -5.73 17.76 -26.68
N ASP A 418 -6.94 17.30 -26.37
CA ASP A 418 -8.20 17.98 -26.71
C ASP A 418 -9.08 18.25 -25.48
N VAL A 419 -8.54 18.10 -24.27
CA VAL A 419 -9.32 18.32 -23.03
C VAL A 419 -9.44 19.81 -22.67
N GLY A 420 -8.60 20.69 -23.21
CA GLY A 420 -8.59 22.11 -22.85
C GLY A 420 -8.21 22.39 -21.38
N PRO A 421 -8.02 23.67 -21.02
CA PRO A 421 -7.42 24.06 -19.74
C PRO A 421 -8.34 23.73 -18.57
N ARG A 422 -7.78 23.15 -17.50
CA ARG A 422 -8.56 22.73 -16.32
C ARG A 422 -7.74 22.70 -15.02
N SER A 423 -8.27 23.34 -13.97
CA SER A 423 -7.82 23.20 -12.57
C SER A 423 -8.97 22.76 -11.65
N GLY A 424 -8.69 22.07 -10.55
CA GLY A 424 -9.72 21.54 -9.65
C GLY A 424 -10.64 20.50 -10.31
N HIS A 425 -10.18 19.86 -11.37
CA HIS A 425 -10.83 18.71 -11.99
C HIS A 425 -10.46 17.43 -11.24
N THR A 426 -11.12 16.32 -11.56
CA THR A 426 -10.71 15.01 -11.05
C THR A 426 -10.32 14.10 -12.19
N SER A 427 -9.43 13.16 -11.89
CA SER A 427 -9.13 12.05 -12.77
C SER A 427 -9.17 10.76 -11.96
N VAL A 428 -9.79 9.72 -12.52
CA VAL A 428 -9.92 8.41 -11.89
C VAL A 428 -9.60 7.32 -12.90
N ARG A 429 -8.87 6.29 -12.47
CA ARG A 429 -8.54 5.15 -13.33
C ARG A 429 -9.76 4.22 -13.40
N ASP A 430 -10.30 4.04 -14.59
CA ASP A 430 -11.22 2.94 -14.88
C ASP A 430 -10.39 1.68 -15.10
N ARG A 431 -10.36 0.83 -14.07
CA ARG A 431 -9.54 -0.39 -14.06
C ARG A 431 -10.13 -1.49 -14.93
N TRP A 432 -11.45 -1.49 -15.13
CA TRP A 432 -12.15 -2.46 -15.96
C TRP A 432 -11.96 -2.17 -17.45
N ALA A 433 -12.19 -0.92 -17.87
CA ALA A 433 -12.02 -0.52 -19.26
C ALA A 433 -10.55 -0.24 -19.63
N GLY A 434 -9.67 -0.14 -18.63
CA GLY A 434 -8.26 0.20 -18.83
C GLY A 434 -8.11 1.60 -19.42
N SER A 435 -8.67 2.62 -18.77
CA SER A 435 -8.58 4.01 -19.21
C SER A 435 -8.55 4.99 -18.03
N LEU A 436 -8.32 6.28 -18.34
CA LEU A 436 -8.43 7.37 -17.37
C LEU A 436 -9.69 8.19 -17.68
N LEU A 437 -10.56 8.36 -16.69
CA LEU A 437 -11.70 9.27 -16.76
C LEU A 437 -11.29 10.64 -16.19
N ILE A 438 -11.58 11.72 -16.91
CA ILE A 438 -11.23 13.10 -16.55
C ILE A 438 -12.49 13.94 -16.56
N TYR A 439 -12.83 14.57 -15.43
CA TYR A 439 -14.13 15.21 -15.27
C TYR A 439 -14.05 16.62 -14.66
N GLY A 440 -14.77 17.54 -15.28
CA GLY A 440 -15.02 18.89 -14.78
C GLY A 440 -13.75 19.72 -14.64
N GLY A 441 -13.75 20.61 -13.64
CA GLY A 441 -12.70 21.59 -13.36
C GLY A 441 -13.10 23.02 -13.67
N TRP A 442 -12.13 23.93 -13.56
CA TRP A 442 -12.23 25.34 -13.87
C TRP A 442 -11.29 25.66 -15.03
N SER A 443 -11.79 26.30 -16.08
CA SER A 443 -10.99 26.59 -17.27
C SER A 443 -10.22 27.90 -17.25
N GLY A 444 -10.32 28.67 -16.15
CA GLY A 444 -9.95 30.09 -16.13
C GLY A 444 -11.12 31.01 -16.47
N ALA A 445 -12.20 30.48 -17.06
CA ALA A 445 -13.38 31.24 -17.47
C ALA A 445 -14.71 30.63 -17.01
N GLN A 446 -14.83 29.30 -16.98
CA GLN A 446 -16.07 28.62 -16.60
C GLN A 446 -15.79 27.33 -15.83
N VAL A 447 -16.76 26.92 -15.01
CA VAL A 447 -16.77 25.58 -14.44
C VAL A 447 -17.15 24.60 -15.55
N LEU A 448 -16.38 23.54 -15.70
CA LEU A 448 -16.56 22.54 -16.74
C LEU A 448 -17.54 21.44 -16.29
N ARG A 449 -18.13 20.76 -17.27
CA ARG A 449 -19.07 19.65 -17.08
C ARG A 449 -18.75 18.44 -17.95
N ASP A 450 -17.70 18.52 -18.74
CA ASP A 450 -17.30 17.51 -19.69
C ASP A 450 -16.62 16.33 -18.99
N LEU A 451 -16.95 15.12 -19.45
CA LEU A 451 -16.29 13.89 -19.08
C LEU A 451 -15.53 13.36 -20.29
N TRP A 452 -14.22 13.21 -20.12
CA TRP A 452 -13.32 12.65 -21.11
C TRP A 452 -12.81 11.29 -20.67
N THR A 453 -12.56 10.42 -21.63
CA THR A 453 -11.72 9.24 -21.44
C THR A 453 -10.39 9.47 -22.15
N PHE A 454 -9.30 9.07 -21.50
CA PHE A 454 -7.99 8.93 -22.11
C PHE A 454 -7.62 7.44 -22.16
N ARG A 455 -7.34 6.95 -23.36
CA ARG A 455 -6.84 5.57 -23.58
C ARG A 455 -5.32 5.60 -23.63
N TRP A 456 -4.67 4.55 -23.14
CA TRP A 456 -3.20 4.48 -23.04
C TRP A 456 -2.46 4.56 -24.38
N ASN A 457 -3.16 4.41 -25.51
CA ASN A 457 -2.64 4.66 -26.85
C ASN A 457 -2.51 6.16 -27.21
N GLY A 458 -2.81 7.07 -26.28
CA GLY A 458 -2.72 8.52 -26.47
C GLY A 458 -4.02 9.19 -26.92
N THR A 459 -5.13 8.45 -27.01
CA THR A 459 -6.39 8.99 -27.55
C THR A 459 -7.26 9.61 -26.45
N PHE A 460 -7.69 10.85 -26.67
CA PHE A 460 -8.72 11.53 -25.88
C PHE A 460 -10.08 11.46 -26.58
N GLU A 461 -11.13 11.19 -25.83
CA GLU A 461 -12.50 11.19 -26.34
C GLU A 461 -13.45 11.77 -25.28
N LYS A 462 -14.26 12.76 -25.67
CA LYS A 462 -15.32 13.29 -24.82
C LYS A 462 -16.50 12.33 -24.87
N ILE A 463 -16.77 11.66 -23.75
CA ILE A 463 -17.75 10.58 -23.70
C ILE A 463 -19.11 11.02 -23.15
N SER A 464 -19.17 12.11 -22.36
CA SER A 464 -20.42 12.62 -21.80
C SER A 464 -20.29 14.06 -21.28
N GLU A 465 -21.42 14.65 -20.91
CA GLU A 465 -21.47 15.86 -20.07
C GLU A 465 -22.34 15.62 -18.83
N GLY A 466 -21.77 15.81 -17.65
CA GLY A 466 -22.45 15.70 -16.36
C GLY A 466 -22.97 17.04 -15.84
N PRO A 467 -23.19 17.21 -14.53
CA PRO A 467 -23.34 18.54 -13.93
C PRO A 467 -22.05 19.38 -14.00
N HIS A 468 -22.14 20.70 -13.86
CA HIS A 468 -20.94 21.54 -13.72
C HIS A 468 -20.30 21.32 -12.36
N ARG A 469 -18.99 21.02 -12.33
CA ARG A 469 -18.25 20.69 -11.11
C ARG A 469 -16.79 21.15 -11.14
N SER A 470 -16.34 21.87 -10.11
CA SER A 470 -14.92 22.13 -9.82
C SER A 470 -14.65 21.98 -8.32
N GLY A 471 -13.45 21.53 -7.95
CA GLY A 471 -13.10 21.23 -6.55
C GLY A 471 -13.95 20.13 -5.94
N HIS A 472 -14.50 19.24 -6.78
CA HIS A 472 -15.22 18.04 -6.35
C HIS A 472 -14.22 16.91 -6.10
N SER A 473 -14.66 15.84 -5.45
CA SER A 473 -13.92 14.58 -5.42
C SER A 473 -14.63 13.55 -6.30
N SER A 474 -13.84 12.66 -6.87
CA SER A 474 -14.35 11.52 -7.63
C SER A 474 -13.57 10.28 -7.27
N VAL A 475 -14.26 9.14 -7.24
CA VAL A 475 -13.66 7.83 -7.01
C VAL A 475 -14.21 6.78 -7.97
N TRP A 476 -13.40 5.78 -8.29
CA TRP A 476 -13.84 4.59 -9.00
C TRP A 476 -14.37 3.56 -8.00
N ALA A 477 -15.67 3.27 -8.05
CA ALA A 477 -16.32 2.31 -7.15
C ALA A 477 -16.47 0.93 -7.82
N GLY A 478 -15.38 0.43 -8.40
CA GLY A 478 -15.27 -0.95 -8.88
C GLY A 478 -14.11 -1.67 -8.18
N PRO A 479 -13.99 -2.99 -8.37
CA PRO A 479 -12.90 -3.77 -7.79
C PRO A 479 -11.52 -3.22 -8.15
N TRP A 480 -10.60 -3.22 -7.18
CA TRP A 480 -9.25 -2.70 -7.34
C TRP A 480 -8.41 -3.52 -8.33
N ASP A 481 -8.69 -4.82 -8.45
CA ASP A 481 -8.08 -5.72 -9.44
C ASP A 481 -8.61 -5.47 -10.87
N GLY A 482 -9.69 -4.70 -11.03
CA GLY A 482 -10.32 -4.49 -12.32
C GLY A 482 -11.09 -5.71 -12.82
N SER A 483 -11.46 -6.65 -11.95
CA SER A 483 -12.22 -7.87 -12.29
C SER A 483 -13.68 -7.61 -12.67
N ALA A 484 -14.22 -6.43 -12.38
CA ALA A 484 -15.56 -6.00 -12.79
C ALA A 484 -15.64 -4.50 -13.05
N ALA A 485 -16.64 -4.09 -13.83
CA ALA A 485 -17.00 -2.68 -13.99
C ALA A 485 -17.54 -2.10 -12.67
N GLY A 486 -17.41 -0.78 -12.50
CA GLY A 486 -18.02 -0.03 -11.42
C GLY A 486 -18.41 1.38 -11.87
N PRO A 487 -19.20 2.11 -11.07
CA PRO A 487 -19.50 3.50 -11.37
C PRO A 487 -18.36 4.44 -10.95
N MET A 488 -18.20 5.55 -11.67
CA MET A 488 -17.50 6.71 -11.16
C MET A 488 -18.46 7.47 -10.23
N LEU A 489 -18.11 7.60 -8.95
CA LEU A 489 -18.84 8.40 -7.98
C LEU A 489 -18.23 9.79 -7.89
N VAL A 490 -19.09 10.82 -7.84
CA VAL A 490 -18.72 12.23 -7.74
C VAL A 490 -19.45 12.84 -6.55
N PHE A 491 -18.73 13.53 -5.67
CA PHE A 491 -19.31 14.20 -4.52
C PHE A 491 -18.88 15.67 -4.40
N GLY A 492 -19.86 16.52 -4.11
CA GLY A 492 -19.67 17.93 -3.78
C GLY A 492 -19.08 18.79 -4.90
N GLY A 493 -18.23 19.74 -4.54
CA GLY A 493 -17.64 20.74 -5.43
C GLY A 493 -18.51 21.98 -5.62
N LEU A 494 -18.06 22.84 -6.54
CA LEU A 494 -18.72 24.08 -6.96
C LEU A 494 -19.42 23.86 -8.30
N ASN A 495 -20.65 24.36 -8.42
CA ASN A 495 -21.34 24.43 -9.72
C ASN A 495 -20.94 25.70 -10.51
N GLU A 496 -21.56 25.90 -11.67
CA GLU A 496 -21.37 27.08 -12.54
C GLU A 496 -21.59 28.42 -11.80
N GLY A 497 -22.53 28.47 -10.86
CA GLY A 497 -22.78 29.63 -10.02
C GLY A 497 -21.92 29.72 -8.76
N PHE A 498 -20.83 28.95 -8.67
CA PHE A 498 -19.94 28.84 -7.49
C PHE A 498 -20.66 28.50 -6.18
N THR A 499 -21.78 27.79 -6.28
CA THR A 499 -22.51 27.26 -5.13
C THR A 499 -21.89 25.93 -4.73
N TYR A 500 -21.63 25.78 -3.43
CA TYR A 500 -21.13 24.54 -2.84
C TYR A 500 -22.22 23.47 -2.87
N MET A 501 -21.84 22.26 -3.24
CA MET A 501 -22.76 21.13 -3.39
C MET A 501 -22.47 20.01 -2.37
N ASN A 502 -23.48 19.19 -2.05
CA ASN A 502 -23.37 17.95 -1.26
C ASN A 502 -24.13 16.77 -1.88
N GLU A 503 -24.42 16.87 -3.17
CA GLU A 503 -25.05 15.80 -3.92
C GLU A 503 -24.01 14.78 -4.37
N VAL A 504 -24.44 13.51 -4.46
CA VAL A 504 -23.68 12.43 -5.06
C VAL A 504 -24.23 12.19 -6.47
N TRP A 505 -23.33 12.19 -7.44
CA TRP A 505 -23.63 11.79 -8.81
C TRP A 505 -22.85 10.52 -9.14
N GLN A 506 -23.46 9.62 -9.90
CA GLN A 506 -22.78 8.46 -10.46
C GLN A 506 -22.80 8.51 -11.98
N PHE A 507 -21.67 8.15 -12.58
CA PHE A 507 -21.58 7.85 -14.01
C PHE A 507 -21.37 6.36 -14.20
N GLU A 508 -22.35 5.71 -14.85
CA GLU A 508 -22.36 4.28 -15.09
C GLU A 508 -23.05 4.00 -16.42
N ASN A 509 -22.56 3.04 -17.20
CA ASN A 509 -23.15 2.65 -18.49
C ASN A 509 -23.42 3.85 -19.42
N SER A 510 -22.46 4.76 -19.51
CA SER A 510 -22.55 5.99 -20.30
C SER A 510 -23.65 6.97 -19.88
N THR A 511 -24.18 6.85 -18.66
CA THR A 511 -25.26 7.70 -18.14
C THR A 511 -24.93 8.31 -16.80
N TRP A 512 -25.25 9.59 -16.65
CA TRP A 512 -25.20 10.30 -15.37
C TRP A 512 -26.52 10.16 -14.63
N SER A 513 -26.46 9.83 -13.35
CA SER A 513 -27.63 9.89 -12.47
C SER A 513 -27.27 10.46 -11.10
N GLN A 514 -28.18 11.27 -10.55
CA GLN A 514 -28.05 11.77 -9.19
C GLN A 514 -28.52 10.69 -8.22
N VAL A 515 -27.70 10.39 -7.21
CA VAL A 515 -28.04 9.39 -6.20
C VAL A 515 -28.81 10.05 -5.07
N SER A 516 -30.02 9.56 -4.82
CA SER A 516 -30.79 9.92 -3.62
C SER A 516 -30.13 9.30 -2.40
N THR A 517 -29.65 10.14 -1.49
CA THR A 517 -28.85 9.74 -0.33
C THR A 517 -29.51 10.18 0.97
N SER A 518 -29.10 9.56 2.08
CA SER A 518 -29.53 9.93 3.43
C SER A 518 -28.32 10.19 4.34
N GLY A 519 -28.51 11.02 5.38
CA GLY A 519 -27.44 11.36 6.34
C GLY A 519 -26.37 12.31 5.81
N ASN A 520 -26.67 13.07 4.75
CA ASN A 520 -25.66 13.78 3.96
C ASN A 520 -24.76 14.73 4.78
N PRO A 521 -23.45 14.74 4.50
CA PRO A 521 -22.58 15.82 4.94
C PRO A 521 -23.00 17.19 4.37
N SER A 522 -22.47 18.25 4.96
CA SER A 522 -22.68 19.62 4.47
C SER A 522 -22.11 19.81 3.06
N ALA A 523 -22.69 20.77 2.33
CA ALA A 523 -22.16 21.24 1.05
C ALA A 523 -20.70 21.65 1.18
N ARG A 524 -19.84 21.19 0.27
CA ARG A 524 -18.39 21.41 0.35
C ARG A 524 -17.65 21.27 -0.97
N ALA A 525 -16.52 21.94 -1.09
CA ALA A 525 -15.55 21.81 -2.17
C ALA A 525 -14.13 21.68 -1.61
N TYR A 526 -13.20 21.24 -2.44
CA TYR A 526 -11.78 21.08 -2.12
C TYR A 526 -11.52 20.14 -0.93
N HIS A 527 -12.41 19.16 -0.75
CA HIS A 527 -12.22 18.04 0.17
C HIS A 527 -11.45 16.94 -0.56
N THR A 528 -10.94 15.98 0.20
CA THR A 528 -10.33 14.78 -0.37
C THR A 528 -11.26 13.58 -0.22
N ALA A 529 -11.15 12.62 -1.13
CA ALA A 529 -11.85 11.36 -1.03
C ALA A 529 -11.05 10.19 -1.58
N VAL A 530 -11.26 9.01 -1.00
CA VAL A 530 -10.69 7.75 -1.44
C VAL A 530 -11.76 6.66 -1.46
N PHE A 531 -11.57 5.61 -2.25
CA PHE A 531 -12.41 4.42 -2.22
C PHE A 531 -11.71 3.32 -1.45
N ALA A 532 -12.32 2.88 -0.35
CA ALA A 532 -11.86 1.79 0.49
C ALA A 532 -12.67 0.54 0.18
N GLU A 533 -12.24 -0.23 -0.82
CA GLU A 533 -12.96 -1.43 -1.29
C GLU A 533 -13.15 -2.47 -0.19
N SER A 534 -12.16 -2.64 0.69
CA SER A 534 -12.17 -3.64 1.74
C SER A 534 -13.11 -3.31 2.92
N LEU A 535 -13.69 -2.11 2.94
CA LEU A 535 -14.59 -1.68 3.99
C LEU A 535 -16.05 -1.74 3.53
N GLY A 536 -16.95 -2.14 4.42
CA GLY A 536 -18.35 -2.34 4.06
C GLY A 536 -18.56 -3.57 3.17
N SER A 537 -19.78 -3.73 2.64
CA SER A 537 -20.13 -4.90 1.81
C SER A 537 -19.76 -4.74 0.32
N ALA A 538 -19.55 -3.51 -0.13
CA ALA A 538 -19.27 -3.16 -1.53
C ALA A 538 -18.29 -1.97 -1.66
N GLY A 539 -17.43 -1.77 -0.65
CA GLY A 539 -16.55 -0.62 -0.55
C GLY A 539 -17.24 0.64 0.00
N LEU A 540 -16.43 1.53 0.59
CA LEU A 540 -16.87 2.83 1.09
C LEU A 540 -16.10 3.96 0.39
N MET A 541 -16.80 5.04 0.02
CA MET A 541 -16.14 6.30 -0.30
C MET A 541 -15.91 7.07 1.01
N LEU A 542 -14.66 7.31 1.35
CA LEU A 542 -14.27 8.06 2.54
C LEU A 542 -14.00 9.51 2.15
N VAL A 543 -14.59 10.47 2.85
CA VAL A 543 -14.49 11.90 2.56
C VAL A 543 -14.02 12.66 3.79
N TYR A 544 -12.96 13.46 3.62
CA TYR A 544 -12.36 14.23 4.71
C TYR A 544 -12.21 15.72 4.36
N GLY A 545 -12.64 16.57 5.30
CA GLY A 545 -12.40 18.01 5.29
C GLY A 545 -13.09 18.78 4.15
N GLY A 546 -12.40 19.79 3.62
CA GLY A 546 -12.88 20.70 2.57
C GLY A 546 -13.28 22.08 3.08
N HIS A 547 -14.00 22.82 2.24
CA HIS A 547 -14.54 24.15 2.53
C HIS A 547 -16.04 24.19 2.26
N SER A 548 -16.84 24.65 3.22
CA SER A 548 -18.30 24.73 3.14
C SER A 548 -18.85 25.98 2.47
N GLY A 549 -17.97 26.94 2.17
CA GLY A 549 -18.32 28.31 1.78
C GLY A 549 -18.20 29.30 2.94
N SER A 550 -18.34 28.84 4.18
CA SER A 550 -18.14 29.67 5.39
C SER A 550 -16.95 29.24 6.23
N SER A 551 -16.65 27.93 6.27
CA SER A 551 -15.62 27.34 7.13
C SER A 551 -14.82 26.26 6.41
N ARG A 552 -13.57 26.07 6.84
CA ARG A 552 -12.82 24.85 6.55
C ARG A 552 -13.28 23.78 7.53
N LEU A 553 -13.25 22.53 7.08
CA LEU A 553 -13.85 21.40 7.78
C LEU A 553 -12.77 20.37 8.17
N ASP A 554 -13.03 19.63 9.24
CA ASP A 554 -12.24 18.51 9.79
C ASP A 554 -13.12 17.28 10.07
N ASP A 555 -14.35 17.30 9.58
CA ASP A 555 -15.26 16.18 9.69
C ASP A 555 -14.89 15.09 8.67
N PHE A 556 -15.20 13.85 9.07
CA PHE A 556 -14.86 12.65 8.32
C PHE A 556 -16.10 11.80 8.12
N TRP A 557 -16.33 11.36 6.89
CA TRP A 557 -17.58 10.72 6.48
C TRP A 557 -17.30 9.49 5.64
N ALA A 558 -18.13 8.46 5.82
CA ALA A 558 -18.20 7.32 4.91
C ALA A 558 -19.52 7.36 4.14
N TYR A 559 -19.44 7.15 2.84
CA TYR A 559 -20.56 6.87 1.97
C TYR A 559 -20.55 5.40 1.57
N ASP A 560 -21.62 4.69 1.96
CA ASP A 560 -21.85 3.32 1.53
C ASP A 560 -22.62 3.34 0.19
N HIS A 561 -21.98 2.87 -0.87
CA HIS A 561 -22.56 2.86 -2.21
C HIS A 561 -23.77 1.90 -2.32
N ALA A 562 -23.71 0.75 -1.65
CA ALA A 562 -24.78 -0.25 -1.66
C ALA A 562 -26.01 0.24 -0.88
N ALA A 563 -25.79 0.83 0.30
CA ALA A 563 -26.85 1.36 1.16
C ALA A 563 -27.34 2.76 0.74
N LYS A 564 -26.57 3.49 -0.07
CA LYS A 564 -26.84 4.88 -0.50
C LYS A 564 -27.01 5.83 0.69
N SER A 565 -26.21 5.63 1.72
CA SER A 565 -26.29 6.38 2.97
C SER A 565 -24.92 6.85 3.43
N TRP A 566 -24.90 8.03 4.04
CA TRP A 566 -23.74 8.60 4.70
C TRP A 566 -23.77 8.29 6.19
N SER A 567 -22.60 8.01 6.75
CA SER A 567 -22.37 7.90 8.19
C SER A 567 -21.18 8.76 8.61
N PRO A 568 -21.32 9.56 9.70
CA PRO A 568 -20.17 10.27 10.25
C PRO A 568 -19.21 9.27 10.88
N LEU A 569 -17.92 9.52 10.71
CA LEU A 569 -16.83 8.81 11.37
C LEU A 569 -16.19 9.70 12.43
N GLN A 570 -15.22 9.16 13.18
CA GLN A 570 -14.44 9.96 14.12
C GLN A 570 -13.77 11.12 13.38
N THR A 571 -13.99 12.34 13.89
CA THR A 571 -13.40 13.58 13.38
C THR A 571 -11.89 13.42 13.23
N GLY A 572 -11.37 13.92 12.11
CA GLY A 572 -9.94 13.82 11.84
C GLY A 572 -9.10 14.82 12.61
N MET A 573 -7.80 14.82 12.31
CA MET A 573 -6.82 15.68 12.97
C MET A 573 -6.75 17.04 12.25
N GLY A 574 -7.71 17.92 12.56
CA GLY A 574 -7.67 19.35 12.23
C GLY A 574 -8.20 19.75 10.85
N THR A 575 -8.67 21.00 10.76
CA THR A 575 -9.36 21.52 9.56
C THR A 575 -8.41 21.67 8.38
N ARG A 576 -8.81 21.16 7.22
CA ARG A 576 -8.02 21.29 5.99
C ARG A 576 -8.87 21.26 4.73
N SER A 577 -8.51 22.11 3.79
CA SER A 577 -8.99 22.09 2.39
C SER A 577 -7.80 21.93 1.45
N HIS A 578 -8.03 21.40 0.25
CA HIS A 578 -7.00 21.17 -0.76
C HIS A 578 -5.81 20.32 -0.24
N ALA A 579 -6.09 19.42 0.70
CA ALA A 579 -5.20 18.31 1.03
C ALA A 579 -5.31 17.25 -0.07
N SER A 580 -4.31 16.39 -0.19
CA SER A 580 -4.42 15.17 -1.00
C SER A 580 -4.69 13.97 -0.09
N ALA A 581 -5.33 12.93 -0.64
CA ALA A 581 -5.38 11.64 0.04
C ALA A 581 -5.25 10.48 -0.95
N VAL A 582 -4.74 9.37 -0.44
CA VAL A 582 -4.64 8.11 -1.18
C VAL A 582 -5.09 6.96 -0.28
N TRP A 583 -5.62 5.91 -0.89
CA TRP A 583 -5.87 4.64 -0.21
C TRP A 583 -4.61 3.79 -0.31
N ASN A 584 -4.08 3.34 0.83
CA ASN A 584 -3.07 2.30 0.89
C ASN A 584 -3.80 0.95 1.02
N PRO A 585 -3.88 0.15 -0.07
CA PRO A 585 -4.59 -1.12 -0.04
C PRO A 585 -3.91 -2.18 0.83
N MET A 586 -2.59 -2.08 1.03
CA MET A 586 -1.80 -3.04 1.82
C MET A 586 -2.07 -2.87 3.32
N ARG A 587 -2.15 -1.62 3.78
CA ARG A 587 -2.43 -1.28 5.18
C ARG A 587 -3.91 -1.07 5.48
N GLN A 588 -4.76 -1.09 4.45
CA GLN A 588 -6.17 -0.71 4.53
C GLN A 588 -6.36 0.64 5.24
N ALA A 589 -5.55 1.61 4.80
CA ALA A 589 -5.43 2.90 5.47
C ALA A 589 -5.59 4.06 4.50
N MET A 590 -6.23 5.14 4.95
CA MET A 590 -6.27 6.40 4.23
C MET A 590 -5.10 7.26 4.67
N LEU A 591 -4.26 7.67 3.72
CA LEU A 591 -3.18 8.63 3.94
C LEU A 591 -3.65 10.02 3.50
N VAL A 592 -3.44 11.05 4.32
CA VAL A 592 -3.79 12.44 4.02
C VAL A 592 -2.58 13.34 4.21
N PHE A 593 -2.20 14.10 3.18
CA PHE A 593 -1.03 14.97 3.25
C PHE A 593 -1.40 16.45 3.08
N GLY A 594 -0.81 17.29 3.94
CA GLY A 594 -0.85 18.74 3.85
C GLY A 594 -2.25 19.35 3.83
N GLY A 595 -2.39 20.45 3.06
CA GLY A 595 -3.63 21.21 2.93
C GLY A 595 -3.58 22.57 3.63
N PHE A 596 -4.69 23.31 3.55
CA PHE A 596 -4.81 24.66 4.08
C PHE A 596 -5.96 24.77 5.09
N SER A 597 -5.63 25.20 6.32
CA SER A 597 -6.59 25.36 7.42
C SER A 597 -7.42 26.64 7.33
N GLY A 598 -6.94 27.63 6.56
CA GLY A 598 -7.48 28.99 6.53
C GLY A 598 -6.49 30.03 7.08
N SER A 599 -5.58 29.60 7.94
CA SER A 599 -4.45 30.41 8.43
C SER A 599 -3.11 29.88 7.95
N ASP A 600 -2.94 28.57 7.98
CA ASP A 600 -1.65 27.91 7.80
C ASP A 600 -1.72 26.79 6.75
N GLU A 601 -0.64 26.65 5.99
CA GLU A 601 -0.38 25.45 5.18
C GLU A 601 0.26 24.35 6.02
N ALA A 602 -0.26 23.13 5.91
CA ALA A 602 0.26 21.96 6.61
C ALA A 602 1.26 21.17 5.75
N ASN A 603 2.15 20.44 6.43
CA ASN A 603 3.05 19.42 5.87
C ASN A 603 3.01 18.11 6.67
N ASP A 604 1.98 17.93 7.49
CA ASP A 604 1.75 16.69 8.21
C ASP A 604 1.24 15.61 7.25
N LEU A 605 1.60 14.35 7.57
CA LEU A 605 1.00 13.17 6.98
C LEU A 605 0.15 12.49 8.06
N LEU A 606 -1.13 12.31 7.76
CA LEU A 606 -2.06 11.61 8.64
C LEU A 606 -2.39 10.25 8.06
N GLU A 607 -2.51 9.24 8.92
CA GLU A 607 -2.99 7.91 8.58
C GLU A 607 -4.27 7.64 9.36
N TRP A 608 -5.34 7.26 8.65
CA TRP A 608 -6.53 6.68 9.27
C TRP A 608 -6.57 5.18 9.01
N HIS A 609 -6.51 4.39 10.08
CA HIS A 609 -6.51 2.93 10.06
C HIS A 609 -7.21 2.42 11.32
N ASN A 610 -8.03 1.36 11.19
CA ASN A 610 -8.75 0.74 12.31
C ASN A 610 -9.55 1.77 13.14
N ALA A 611 -10.33 2.58 12.43
CA ALA A 611 -11.17 3.63 12.99
C ALA A 611 -10.43 4.73 13.78
N THR A 612 -9.09 4.78 13.74
CA THR A 612 -8.28 5.72 14.51
C THR A 612 -7.41 6.57 13.59
N TRP A 613 -7.25 7.85 13.93
CA TRP A 613 -6.32 8.76 13.26
C TRP A 613 -4.98 8.81 13.98
N ASN A 614 -3.91 8.74 13.22
CA ASN A 614 -2.54 8.89 13.70
C ASN A 614 -1.79 9.92 12.85
N THR A 615 -0.89 10.67 13.47
CA THR A 615 0.12 11.45 12.73
C THR A 615 1.29 10.54 12.42
N VAL A 616 1.64 10.45 11.14
CA VAL A 616 2.85 9.75 10.71
C VAL A 616 4.05 10.66 10.96
N ILE A 617 5.09 10.11 11.60
CA ILE A 617 6.36 10.81 11.84
C ILE A 617 7.41 10.19 10.89
N PRO A 618 7.62 10.79 9.70
CA PRO A 618 8.57 10.26 8.74
C PRO A 618 10.03 10.51 9.15
N ILE A 619 10.94 9.68 8.63
CA ILE A 619 12.39 9.84 8.80
C ILE A 619 12.95 10.67 7.63
N GLY A 620 13.78 11.66 7.94
CA GLY A 620 14.54 12.44 6.95
C GLY A 620 13.86 13.71 6.46
N SER A 621 14.20 14.11 5.24
CA SER A 621 13.62 15.31 4.59
C SER A 621 12.16 15.04 4.22
N VAL A 622 11.27 15.96 4.58
CA VAL A 622 9.84 15.89 4.26
C VAL A 622 9.47 16.97 3.25
N PRO A 623 8.41 16.77 2.45
CA PRO A 623 7.90 17.83 1.59
C PRO A 623 7.50 19.04 2.44
N GLY A 624 7.84 20.23 1.96
CA GLY A 624 7.43 21.48 2.61
C GLY A 624 5.91 21.66 2.65
N GLN A 625 5.46 22.56 3.54
CA GLN A 625 4.06 22.95 3.71
C GLN A 625 3.42 23.36 2.38
N ARG A 626 2.26 22.79 2.05
CA ARG A 626 1.62 23.00 0.75
C ARG A 626 0.14 22.67 0.75
N TRP A 627 -0.56 23.25 -0.22
CA TRP A 627 -1.95 22.92 -0.54
C TRP A 627 -2.18 22.93 -2.05
N GLY A 628 -3.25 22.26 -2.48
CA GLY A 628 -3.60 22.12 -3.89
C GLY A 628 -2.62 21.27 -4.70
N HIS A 629 -1.77 20.51 -4.01
CA HIS A 629 -0.97 19.45 -4.63
C HIS A 629 -1.88 18.26 -4.94
N CYS A 630 -1.37 17.34 -5.76
CA CYS A 630 -2.08 16.13 -6.12
C CYS A 630 -1.29 14.90 -5.68
N ALA A 631 -1.99 13.80 -5.40
CA ALA A 631 -1.36 12.55 -5.02
C ALA A 631 -2.12 11.33 -5.54
N THR A 632 -1.39 10.24 -5.77
CA THR A 632 -1.95 8.93 -6.09
C THR A 632 -1.11 7.85 -5.41
N TRP A 633 -1.73 6.72 -5.11
CA TRP A 633 -0.99 5.50 -4.80
C TRP A 633 -0.34 4.98 -6.09
N VAL A 634 0.88 4.47 -5.98
CA VAL A 634 1.65 3.84 -7.05
C VAL A 634 1.93 2.41 -6.60
N GLU A 635 1.23 1.45 -7.21
CA GLU A 635 1.26 0.04 -6.78
C GLU A 635 2.62 -0.60 -6.96
N SER A 636 3.28 -0.34 -8.10
CA SER A 636 4.59 -0.94 -8.39
C SER A 636 5.69 -0.49 -7.44
N GLU A 637 5.47 0.61 -6.73
CA GLU A 637 6.39 1.19 -5.76
C GLU A 637 5.88 1.06 -4.33
N GLU A 638 4.66 0.53 -4.15
CA GLU A 638 3.94 0.47 -2.87
C GLU A 638 3.97 1.80 -2.10
N ALA A 639 3.79 2.92 -2.82
CA ALA A 639 4.09 4.25 -2.29
C ALA A 639 3.06 5.31 -2.72
N MET A 640 2.96 6.38 -1.92
CA MET A 640 2.22 7.59 -2.28
C MET A 640 3.13 8.55 -3.03
N ILE A 641 2.77 8.96 -4.23
CA ILE A 641 3.45 10.07 -4.92
C ILE A 641 2.71 11.39 -4.66
N VAL A 642 3.45 12.47 -4.40
CA VAL A 642 2.94 13.83 -4.27
C VAL A 642 3.60 14.71 -5.31
N VAL A 643 2.80 15.45 -6.08
CA VAL A 643 3.28 16.36 -7.11
C VAL A 643 2.74 17.77 -6.90
N GLY A 644 3.68 18.72 -6.87
CA GLY A 644 3.43 20.15 -6.94
C GLY A 644 2.66 20.75 -5.77
N GLY A 645 1.70 21.62 -6.07
CA GLY A 645 0.98 22.44 -5.11
C GLY A 645 1.63 23.80 -4.87
N ARG A 646 1.19 24.52 -3.83
CA ARG A 646 1.71 25.86 -3.52
C ARG A 646 1.78 26.16 -2.03
N LYS A 647 2.59 27.17 -1.70
CA LYS A 647 2.65 27.86 -0.40
C LYS A 647 2.64 29.36 -0.63
N GLY A 648 1.65 30.06 -0.08
CA GLY A 648 1.43 31.48 -0.43
C GLY A 648 1.38 31.70 -1.96
N ALA A 649 2.28 32.53 -2.47
CA ALA A 649 2.40 32.83 -3.91
C ALA A 649 3.38 31.92 -4.68
N SER A 650 4.07 31.01 -3.99
CA SER A 650 5.08 30.12 -4.58
C SER A 650 4.46 28.79 -5.01
N TYR A 651 4.66 28.40 -6.27
CA TYR A 651 4.24 27.12 -6.82
C TYR A 651 5.41 26.15 -6.80
N TYR A 652 5.16 24.92 -6.35
CA TYR A 652 6.15 23.86 -6.31
C TYR A 652 6.04 23.01 -7.57
N GLY A 653 7.18 22.69 -8.19
CA GLY A 653 7.31 21.68 -9.24
C GLY A 653 8.20 20.53 -8.78
N ASP A 654 8.18 20.21 -7.48
CA ASP A 654 8.87 19.07 -6.91
C ASP A 654 7.95 17.83 -6.92
N VAL A 655 8.59 16.68 -6.81
CA VAL A 655 7.94 15.38 -6.80
C VAL A 655 8.47 14.61 -5.61
N TRP A 656 7.57 14.08 -4.80
CA TRP A 656 7.91 13.37 -3.58
C TRP A 656 7.28 11.99 -3.58
N LEU A 657 8.04 10.99 -3.14
CA LEU A 657 7.56 9.63 -2.92
C LEU A 657 7.55 9.36 -1.42
N TYR A 658 6.44 8.87 -0.90
CA TYR A 658 6.30 8.38 0.46
C TYR A 658 6.11 6.88 0.44
N GLU A 659 7.10 6.18 0.96
CA GLU A 659 7.06 4.73 1.15
C GLU A 659 6.59 4.45 2.58
N PRO A 660 5.37 3.90 2.78
CA PRO A 660 5.00 3.35 4.07
C PRO A 660 5.62 1.96 4.22
N ARG A 661 6.79 1.85 4.84
CA ARG A 661 7.25 0.53 5.31
C ARG A 661 6.71 0.30 6.71
#